data_AF-A0AAD7RQY8-F1
#
_entry.id   AF-A0AAD7RQY8-F1
#
_cell.length_a   1.000
_cell.length_b   1.000
_cell.length_c   1.000
_cell.angle_alpha   90.00
_cell.angle_beta   90.00
_cell.angle_gamma   90.00
#
_symmetry.space_group_name_H-M   'P 1'
#
loop_
_entity.id
_entity.type
_entity.pdbx_description
1 polymer ?
#
loop_
_entity_poly.entity_id
_entity_poly.type
_entity_poly.pdbx_seq_one_letter_code
_entity_poly.pdbx_strand_id
1 'polypeptide(L)'
;MAAKAGDNPESLMALSTVYCLRNLRRTMCCLGDKNRLRLNPDIFLPSEICDKLVSAYVELVHTDSNFEMHESFFLLFSDPYSTRLTRVQLREDTVPNRDLKVWDKDLEAIGKQDLIELHLTNCSRLTARSLRALYNFRQTLVSLSLFGCSDIFYKRGGAPLACDDEEHLSRDTLDTEFSFQGFNRLRLLNLGNLTEDVDVEALLKPLPSLTSLDLSCVHLPKMTFLSQWKERLASLVLYNVDLSEEHIHTIVQMACLRHLDISRESRRNSKFKLTRKTLTAIVQSLVNLVSLDISGHVMLDNCAVSYFEEAVGRPSTEPSKSSIYPFQELKRPLQFLGLYDSTLCNLMHIPAYKVTGAKNEDQILNAIEAYTEFRPEVAHRAINHLFDIARIQHCNQLLRALQLVISALKLHKYDKSIQVTGSAALFYLTNTEYRTDQSVRLRREVIQVVLNGMEQYQEVTVQRNCCLTLCNFSIPEELEFQYHRVNQLLLKILEPARQDESIQRIAVHLCNALVCQVDNDHKEAVGKMGFVTTMLNLIQKKLHDKMCDQVMEFSWSALWNITDETPDNCEMFLNCRGMTLFLECLEEFPDKQELHRNMLGLLGNVAEVRALRPQLLTPKFITVFSDLLDSKADGIEVSYNACGVLSHIMFDGPDAWAMEEPKRDDVMDRMWKAIRSWDVNSRRNINYRSFEPILRLLPQSIAPVSQHWATWALYNLVSVYPGKYCPLLIKEGGIALLQKVLELDTSHEETKDMARKVMEHCGNFKEDPMDTSSGGGRTLGCAFLLGGGIGLYQTVKFTFQRHFAEQETDAPETGPKLTLYQYKACPFCSKVRTFLDYHGLPYEIVEVNPVMRQEIKWSKYRKVPIVMVDETVQLNDSSIIISTLKTFLVTRGRTVPQILLCYPEMKSTNDRGKEVIEYTNKYWVMLSESEEQQLYPEKDSRKEEMKWRQWADDWLVHLISPNVYRTPTESLSSFDYIVREGKFGTLEGFFAKYVGALAMFVISKRLKRRHNLQDDVRQDLYKAVNDWVSAIGKKRKFMGGEQPNLADLAVFGILRVMEGLQSFDDMMENTKVKHWYWRMERAIQHHDGQN
;
A
#
# COMPACT_ATOMS: atom_id res chain seq x y z
N MET A 1 4.89 14.63 31.86
CA MET A 1 5.08 14.30 30.43
C MET A 1 5.63 12.88 30.36
N ALA A 2 4.76 11.88 30.17
CA ALA A 2 5.20 10.50 29.98
C ALA A 2 5.29 10.26 28.47
N ALA A 3 6.49 9.92 27.98
CA ALA A 3 6.70 9.55 26.58
C ALA A 3 5.86 8.30 26.25
N LYS A 4 5.16 8.30 25.12
CA LYS A 4 4.43 7.13 24.61
C LYS A 4 5.43 5.98 24.41
N ALA A 5 5.17 4.84 25.03
CA ALA A 5 5.98 3.63 24.84
C ALA A 5 5.87 3.15 23.38
N GLY A 6 7.02 2.89 22.75
CA GLY A 6 7.08 2.23 21.44
C GLY A 6 7.95 2.91 20.38
N ASP A 7 8.49 4.11 20.63
CA ASP A 7 9.05 4.92 19.54
C ASP A 7 10.34 5.69 19.87
N ASN A 8 11.14 5.15 20.80
CA ASN A 8 12.42 5.74 21.17
C ASN A 8 13.48 5.49 20.08
N PRO A 9 14.44 6.42 19.89
CA PRO A 9 15.59 6.20 19.01
C PRO A 9 16.36 4.93 19.43
N GLU A 10 17.06 4.31 18.48
CA GLU A 10 17.90 3.15 18.79
C GLU A 10 18.89 3.48 19.91
N SER A 11 18.95 2.61 20.91
CA SER A 11 19.90 2.79 22.00
C SER A 11 21.33 2.73 21.48
N LEU A 12 22.24 3.48 22.10
CA LEU A 12 23.67 3.41 21.80
C LEU A 12 24.19 1.96 21.86
N MET A 13 23.65 1.15 22.78
CA MET A 13 23.99 -0.27 22.90
C MET A 13 23.61 -1.06 21.63
N ALA A 14 22.41 -0.86 21.09
CA ALA A 14 21.96 -1.54 19.87
C ALA A 14 22.83 -1.14 18.66
N LEU A 15 23.06 0.16 18.47
CA LEU A 15 23.94 0.68 17.43
C LEU A 15 25.36 0.13 17.54
N SER A 16 25.92 0.12 18.76
CA SER A 16 27.27 -0.39 19.02
C SER A 16 27.35 -1.91 18.79
N THR A 17 26.30 -2.66 19.13
CA THR A 17 26.23 -4.11 18.90
C THR A 17 26.29 -4.41 17.41
N VAL A 18 25.45 -3.75 16.60
CA VAL A 18 25.45 -3.89 15.14
C VAL A 18 26.79 -3.49 14.54
N TYR A 19 27.37 -2.37 14.99
CA TYR A 19 28.68 -1.92 14.54
C TYR A 19 29.78 -2.96 14.85
N CYS A 20 29.78 -3.52 16.07
CA CYS A 20 30.73 -4.54 16.48
C CYS A 20 30.59 -5.81 15.65
N LEU A 21 29.36 -6.28 15.40
CA LEU A 21 29.10 -7.47 14.58
C LEU A 21 29.55 -7.30 13.13
N ARG A 22 29.35 -6.12 12.53
CA ARG A 22 29.86 -5.81 11.18
C ARG A 22 31.39 -5.68 11.12
N ASN A 23 32.04 -5.48 12.26
CA ASN A 23 33.47 -5.18 12.36
C ASN A 23 34.19 -6.08 13.36
N LEU A 24 33.78 -7.36 13.51
CA LEU A 24 34.28 -8.25 14.57
C LEU A 24 35.81 -8.28 14.66
N ARG A 25 36.50 -8.34 13.51
CA ARG A 25 37.97 -8.38 13.43
C ARG A 25 38.67 -7.08 13.85
N ARG A 26 37.96 -5.94 13.81
CA ARG A 26 38.49 -4.62 14.17
C ARG A 26 38.11 -4.22 15.61
N THR A 27 37.15 -4.91 16.22
CA THR A 27 36.59 -4.55 17.52
C THR A 27 36.94 -5.59 18.59
N MET A 28 36.37 -6.78 18.51
CA MET A 28 36.39 -7.75 19.62
C MET A 28 37.23 -9.01 19.34
N CYS A 29 37.55 -9.29 18.07
CA CYS A 29 38.15 -10.56 17.67
C CYS A 29 39.49 -10.39 16.96
N CYS A 30 40.36 -11.38 17.11
CA CYS A 30 41.58 -11.57 16.33
C CYS A 30 41.52 -12.87 15.51
N LEU A 31 42.37 -12.97 14.48
CA LEU A 31 42.53 -14.18 13.69
C LEU A 31 43.50 -15.15 14.39
N GLY A 32 43.00 -16.34 14.76
CA GLY A 32 43.81 -17.43 15.28
C GLY A 32 44.26 -18.42 14.20
N ASP A 33 44.80 -19.56 14.63
CA ASP A 33 45.24 -20.64 13.72
C ASP A 33 44.12 -21.09 12.77
N LYS A 34 44.47 -21.33 11.49
CA LYS A 34 43.55 -21.75 10.42
C LYS A 34 42.41 -20.77 10.13
N ASN A 35 42.66 -19.46 10.25
CA ASN A 35 41.69 -18.40 9.93
C ASN A 35 40.42 -18.39 10.82
N ARG A 36 40.46 -19.01 12.01
CA ARG A 36 39.32 -19.04 12.93
C ARG A 36 39.25 -17.76 13.77
N LEU A 37 38.05 -17.21 13.92
CA LEU A 37 37.80 -16.08 14.83
C LEU A 37 38.02 -16.52 16.28
N ARG A 38 38.78 -15.73 17.03
CA ARG A 38 38.93 -15.85 18.49
C ARG A 38 38.69 -14.49 19.13
N LEU A 39 38.09 -14.47 20.31
CA LEU A 39 37.94 -13.27 21.11
C LEU A 39 39.32 -12.77 21.55
N ASN A 40 39.53 -11.46 21.61
CA ASN A 40 40.77 -10.91 22.14
C ASN A 40 40.95 -11.31 23.62
N PRO A 41 42.18 -11.65 24.08
CA PRO A 41 42.41 -12.21 25.43
C PRO A 41 41.93 -11.31 26.58
N ASP A 42 41.93 -9.99 26.38
CA ASP A 42 41.57 -9.00 27.40
C ASP A 42 40.07 -8.66 27.42
N ILE A 43 39.27 -9.31 26.57
CA ILE A 43 37.83 -9.05 26.46
C ILE A 43 37.05 -10.09 27.24
N PHE A 44 36.22 -9.59 28.16
CA PHE A 44 35.30 -10.38 28.97
C PHE A 44 33.89 -9.87 28.72
N LEU A 45 32.99 -10.75 28.25
CA LEU A 45 31.63 -10.39 27.88
C LEU A 45 30.63 -11.07 28.84
N PRO A 46 29.89 -10.30 29.65
CA PRO A 46 28.85 -10.85 30.52
C PRO A 46 27.60 -11.22 29.71
N SER A 47 26.67 -11.93 30.35
CA SER A 47 25.45 -12.46 29.73
C SER A 47 24.57 -11.39 29.09
N GLU A 48 24.48 -10.20 29.68
CA GLU A 48 23.70 -9.08 29.17
C GLU A 48 24.19 -8.59 27.80
N ILE A 49 25.45 -8.85 27.46
CA ILE A 49 26.08 -8.51 26.18
C ILE A 49 26.09 -9.73 25.26
N CYS A 50 26.51 -10.91 25.74
CA CYS A 50 26.57 -12.12 24.92
C CYS A 50 25.21 -12.53 24.36
N ASP A 51 24.17 -12.57 25.20
CA ASP A 51 22.82 -12.98 24.78
C ASP A 51 22.29 -12.00 23.70
N LYS A 52 22.56 -10.69 23.85
CA LYS A 52 22.22 -9.66 22.85
C LYS A 52 23.05 -9.76 21.57
N LEU A 53 24.34 -10.09 21.67
CA LEU A 53 25.21 -10.29 20.52
C LEU A 53 24.72 -11.45 19.65
N VAL A 54 24.36 -12.57 20.27
CA VAL A 54 23.81 -13.73 19.55
C VAL A 54 22.47 -13.35 18.92
N SER A 55 21.55 -12.73 19.67
CA SER A 55 20.25 -12.31 19.14
C SER A 55 20.37 -11.33 17.97
N ALA A 56 21.23 -10.31 18.08
CA ALA A 56 21.46 -9.34 17.01
C ALA A 56 22.22 -9.95 15.82
N TYR A 57 23.12 -10.91 16.05
CA TYR A 57 23.78 -11.65 14.96
C TYR A 57 22.74 -12.44 14.16
N VAL A 58 21.88 -13.20 14.84
CA VAL A 58 20.79 -13.94 14.20
C VAL A 58 19.89 -12.96 13.43
N GLU A 59 19.46 -11.85 14.01
CA GLU A 59 18.62 -10.85 13.32
C GLU A 59 19.30 -10.28 12.07
N LEU A 60 20.59 -9.91 12.14
CA LEU A 60 21.33 -9.37 10.99
C LEU A 60 21.46 -10.40 9.86
N VAL A 61 21.71 -11.67 10.18
CA VAL A 61 21.78 -12.74 9.17
C VAL A 61 20.45 -12.88 8.43
N HIS A 62 19.31 -12.76 9.13
CA HIS A 62 18.00 -12.90 8.50
C HIS A 62 17.56 -11.64 7.72
N THR A 63 17.93 -10.44 8.20
CA THR A 63 17.38 -9.17 7.72
C THR A 63 18.29 -8.39 6.75
N ASP A 64 19.61 -8.55 6.80
CA ASP A 64 20.55 -7.82 5.95
C ASP A 64 21.26 -8.75 4.97
N SER A 65 20.91 -8.63 3.69
CA SER A 65 21.50 -9.40 2.59
C SER A 65 22.99 -9.14 2.36
N ASN A 66 23.53 -8.04 2.89
CA ASN A 66 24.95 -7.68 2.78
C ASN A 66 25.77 -8.07 4.03
N PHE A 67 25.15 -8.67 5.05
CA PHE A 67 25.85 -9.07 6.25
C PHE A 67 26.68 -10.34 6.00
N GLU A 68 27.99 -10.28 6.24
CA GLU A 68 28.89 -11.42 6.06
C GLU A 68 28.80 -12.37 7.26
N MET A 69 28.28 -13.58 7.03
CA MET A 69 28.22 -14.63 8.04
C MET A 69 29.61 -15.17 8.38
N HIS A 70 29.82 -15.51 9.65
CA HIS A 70 31.04 -16.16 10.11
C HIS A 70 30.73 -17.57 10.64
N GLU A 71 31.21 -18.60 9.93
CA GLU A 71 30.98 -20.01 10.30
C GLU A 71 31.50 -20.39 11.69
N SER A 72 32.46 -19.63 12.23
CA SER A 72 33.03 -19.85 13.56
C SER A 72 32.47 -18.94 14.64
N PHE A 73 31.34 -18.25 14.41
CA PHE A 73 30.78 -17.28 15.35
C PHE A 73 30.50 -17.89 16.73
N PHE A 74 29.85 -19.06 16.79
CA PHE A 74 29.51 -19.71 18.07
C PHE A 74 30.76 -20.19 18.86
N LEU A 75 31.90 -20.40 18.20
CA LEU A 75 33.16 -20.74 18.88
C LEU A 75 33.68 -19.61 19.77
N LEU A 76 33.25 -18.36 19.53
CA LEU A 76 33.58 -17.22 20.39
C LEU A 76 33.07 -17.42 21.82
N PHE A 77 32.03 -18.24 22.01
CA PHE A 77 31.40 -18.51 23.29
C PHE A 77 31.79 -19.85 23.91
N SER A 78 32.89 -20.45 23.46
CA SER A 78 33.35 -21.76 23.94
C SER A 78 34.04 -21.73 25.31
N ASP A 79 34.52 -20.57 25.74
CA ASP A 79 35.14 -20.36 27.05
C ASP A 79 34.17 -19.63 28.01
N PRO A 80 33.66 -20.31 29.05
CA PRO A 80 32.75 -19.71 30.04
C PRO A 80 33.42 -18.66 30.93
N TYR A 81 34.76 -18.58 30.97
CA TYR A 81 35.46 -17.55 31.75
C TYR A 81 35.52 -16.20 31.03
N SER A 82 35.71 -16.22 29.71
CA SER A 82 35.74 -15.01 28.87
C SER A 82 34.36 -14.56 28.42
N THR A 83 33.42 -15.49 28.26
CA THR A 83 32.07 -15.19 27.77
C THR A 83 31.03 -15.95 28.57
N ARG A 84 29.89 -15.32 28.84
CA ARG A 84 28.79 -15.99 29.53
C ARG A 84 27.53 -15.94 28.68
N LEU A 85 27.02 -17.09 28.27
CA LEU A 85 25.71 -17.22 27.64
C LEU A 85 24.71 -17.78 28.63
N THR A 86 23.52 -17.20 28.68
CA THR A 86 22.41 -17.72 29.50
C THR A 86 21.15 -17.98 28.70
N ARG A 87 20.94 -17.25 27.60
CA ARG A 87 19.75 -17.37 26.75
C ARG A 87 20.14 -17.39 25.30
N VAL A 88 19.75 -18.45 24.60
CA VAL A 88 20.06 -18.64 23.19
C VAL A 88 18.77 -18.99 22.46
N GLN A 89 18.42 -18.19 21.45
CA GLN A 89 17.32 -18.45 20.55
C GLN A 89 17.85 -18.51 19.13
N LEU A 90 17.71 -19.67 18.50
CA LEU A 90 18.13 -19.94 17.13
C LEU A 90 16.93 -20.42 16.34
N ARG A 91 16.76 -19.86 15.15
CA ARG A 91 15.72 -20.22 14.20
C ARG A 91 16.39 -20.44 12.85
N GLU A 92 16.04 -21.56 12.22
CA GLU A 92 16.29 -21.77 10.79
C GLU A 92 14.98 -21.52 10.04
N ASP A 93 15.08 -20.85 8.89
CA ASP A 93 13.97 -20.78 7.95
C ASP A 93 14.07 -21.93 6.94
N THR A 94 12.93 -22.37 6.41
CA THR A 94 12.77 -23.65 5.70
C THR A 94 13.29 -23.68 4.25
N VAL A 95 14.04 -22.67 3.78
CA VAL A 95 14.41 -22.51 2.36
C VAL A 95 15.93 -22.54 2.11
N PRO A 96 16.44 -23.08 0.99
CA PRO A 96 17.87 -23.31 0.81
C PRO A 96 18.65 -22.06 0.36
N ASN A 97 19.90 -21.98 0.84
CA ASN A 97 21.10 -21.33 0.27
C ASN A 97 21.58 -19.97 0.80
N ARG A 98 20.91 -19.30 1.76
CA ARG A 98 21.49 -18.09 2.41
C ARG A 98 21.20 -17.89 3.91
N ASP A 99 20.42 -18.76 4.55
CA ASP A 99 20.05 -18.60 5.96
C ASP A 99 21.05 -19.23 6.93
N LEU A 100 20.99 -18.78 8.20
CA LEU A 100 21.77 -19.35 9.29
C LEU A 100 21.43 -20.85 9.42
N LYS A 101 22.37 -21.71 9.06
CA LYS A 101 22.28 -23.16 9.33
C LYS A 101 22.99 -23.45 10.65
N VAL A 102 22.26 -23.99 11.62
CA VAL A 102 22.74 -24.41 12.93
C VAL A 102 23.12 -25.89 12.86
N TRP A 103 24.40 -26.17 13.07
CA TRP A 103 24.94 -27.52 13.01
C TRP A 103 25.21 -28.06 14.41
N ASP A 104 25.38 -29.38 14.53
CA ASP A 104 25.76 -30.02 15.80
C ASP A 104 27.00 -29.35 16.45
N LYS A 105 27.97 -28.93 15.63
CA LYS A 105 29.20 -28.25 16.08
C LYS A 105 28.92 -26.91 16.80
N ASP A 106 27.81 -26.24 16.49
CA ASP A 106 27.48 -24.92 17.05
C ASP A 106 26.93 -25.08 18.48
N LEU A 107 26.09 -26.11 18.71
CA LEU A 107 25.66 -26.51 20.05
C LEU A 107 26.79 -27.11 20.87
N GLU A 108 27.66 -27.92 20.26
CA GLU A 108 28.87 -28.44 20.90
C GLU A 108 29.82 -27.31 21.34
N ALA A 109 29.95 -26.23 20.53
CA ALA A 109 30.79 -25.08 20.83
C ALA A 109 30.38 -24.36 22.12
N ILE A 110 29.08 -24.20 22.34
CA ILE A 110 28.54 -23.55 23.55
C ILE A 110 28.26 -24.55 24.68
N GLY A 111 28.67 -25.81 24.53
CA GLY A 111 28.37 -26.91 25.45
C GLY A 111 28.89 -26.73 26.88
N LYS A 112 29.81 -25.80 27.13
CA LYS A 112 30.34 -25.49 28.47
C LYS A 112 29.62 -24.33 29.17
N GLN A 113 28.65 -23.72 28.52
CA GLN A 113 27.90 -22.58 29.06
C GLN A 113 26.77 -23.05 29.99
N ASP A 114 26.45 -22.24 30.99
CA ASP A 114 25.36 -22.49 31.94
C ASP A 114 24.03 -21.95 31.42
N LEU A 115 23.53 -22.52 30.32
CA LEU A 115 22.30 -22.05 29.68
C LEU A 115 21.07 -22.24 30.58
N ILE A 116 20.24 -21.19 30.66
CA ILE A 116 18.96 -21.18 31.36
C ILE A 116 17.82 -21.41 30.36
N GLU A 117 17.93 -20.78 29.17
CA GLU A 117 16.92 -20.87 28.10
C GLU A 117 17.62 -21.22 26.78
N LEU A 118 17.12 -22.27 26.12
CA LEU A 118 17.60 -22.68 24.79
C LEU A 118 16.39 -22.96 23.90
N HIS A 119 16.19 -22.11 22.90
CA HIS A 119 15.10 -22.24 21.93
C HIS A 119 15.68 -22.51 20.54
N LEU A 120 15.38 -23.69 20.01
CA LEU A 120 15.76 -24.13 18.68
C LEU A 120 14.46 -24.31 17.88
N THR A 121 14.32 -23.57 16.79
CA THR A 121 13.12 -23.59 15.94
C THR A 121 13.51 -24.00 14.53
N ASN A 122 12.88 -25.06 14.02
CA ASN A 122 13.06 -25.62 12.68
C ASN A 122 14.52 -25.97 12.33
N CYS A 123 15.37 -26.23 13.32
CA CYS A 123 16.80 -26.51 13.11
C CYS A 123 17.00 -27.92 12.52
N SER A 124 17.00 -27.99 11.18
CA SER A 124 16.97 -29.21 10.38
C SER A 124 18.30 -29.94 10.32
N ARG A 125 19.43 -29.25 10.54
CA ARG A 125 20.77 -29.86 10.45
C ARG A 125 21.27 -30.44 11.78
N LEU A 126 20.47 -30.36 12.85
CA LEU A 126 20.78 -30.97 14.14
C LEU A 126 20.44 -32.47 14.12
N THR A 127 21.31 -33.28 14.72
CA THR A 127 21.15 -34.73 14.81
C THR A 127 21.17 -35.20 16.27
N ALA A 128 21.11 -36.53 16.49
CA ALA A 128 21.27 -37.13 17.81
C ALA A 128 22.59 -36.74 18.52
N ARG A 129 23.58 -36.22 17.79
CA ARG A 129 24.79 -35.62 18.41
C ARG A 129 24.46 -34.39 19.25
N SER A 130 23.58 -33.52 18.77
CA SER A 130 23.12 -32.34 19.50
C SER A 130 22.41 -32.68 20.80
N LEU A 131 21.70 -33.81 20.87
CA LEU A 131 21.11 -34.31 22.11
C LEU A 131 22.16 -34.59 23.20
N ARG A 132 23.37 -35.02 22.82
CA ARG A 132 24.48 -35.19 23.76
C ARG A 132 24.98 -33.85 24.28
N ALA A 133 25.04 -32.82 23.43
CA ALA A 133 25.38 -31.47 23.84
C ALA A 133 24.33 -30.91 24.83
N LEU A 134 23.04 -31.20 24.62
CA LEU A 134 21.97 -30.81 25.53
C LEU A 134 22.15 -31.34 26.96
N TYR A 135 22.71 -32.55 27.13
CA TYR A 135 22.99 -33.10 28.46
C TYR A 135 23.98 -32.26 29.27
N ASN A 136 24.83 -31.46 28.64
CA ASN A 136 25.73 -30.56 29.36
C ASN A 136 24.94 -29.46 30.09
N PHE A 137 23.77 -29.08 29.57
CA PHE A 137 22.91 -28.04 30.16
C PHE A 137 21.89 -28.59 31.17
N ARG A 138 21.82 -29.91 31.39
CA ARG A 138 20.75 -30.57 32.16
C ARG A 138 20.55 -30.03 33.58
N GLN A 139 21.61 -29.49 34.19
CA GLN A 139 21.57 -28.98 35.56
C GLN A 139 21.11 -27.52 35.65
N THR A 140 21.17 -26.76 34.56
CA THR A 140 20.91 -25.31 34.52
C THR A 140 19.63 -24.97 33.77
N LEU A 141 19.28 -25.75 32.75
CA LEU A 141 18.20 -25.45 31.82
C LEU A 141 16.83 -25.42 32.50
N VAL A 142 16.11 -24.33 32.29
CA VAL A 142 14.74 -24.09 32.81
C VAL A 142 13.71 -24.08 31.67
N SER A 143 14.11 -23.62 30.49
CA SER A 143 13.24 -23.53 29.30
C SER A 143 13.95 -24.14 28.08
N LEU A 144 13.29 -25.10 27.43
CA LEU A 144 13.78 -25.74 26.21
C LEU A 144 12.68 -25.75 25.15
N SER A 145 13.00 -25.29 23.94
CA SER A 145 12.16 -25.48 22.76
C SER A 145 12.95 -26.19 21.68
N LEU A 146 12.37 -27.25 21.13
CA LEU A 146 12.88 -28.01 19.98
C LEU A 146 11.85 -28.02 18.84
N PHE A 147 11.03 -26.97 18.74
CA PHE A 147 9.92 -26.88 17.80
C PHE A 147 10.39 -27.14 16.36
N GLY A 148 9.82 -28.12 15.67
CA GLY A 148 10.13 -28.42 14.26
C GLY A 148 11.55 -28.92 13.97
N CYS A 149 12.33 -29.28 14.99
CA CYS A 149 13.66 -29.88 14.80
C CYS A 149 13.53 -31.37 14.45
N SER A 150 13.12 -31.69 13.22
CA SER A 150 12.74 -33.05 12.80
C SER A 150 13.86 -34.08 12.99
N ASP A 151 15.11 -33.70 12.70
CA ASP A 151 16.21 -34.65 12.54
C ASP A 151 17.02 -34.84 13.84
N ILE A 152 16.74 -34.04 14.88
CA ILE A 152 17.53 -34.02 16.12
C ILE A 152 17.50 -35.37 16.88
N PHE A 153 16.48 -36.19 16.65
CA PHE A 153 16.34 -37.52 17.26
C PHE A 153 16.92 -38.65 16.40
N TYR A 154 17.50 -38.36 15.25
CA TYR A 154 18.01 -39.37 14.32
C TYR A 154 19.54 -39.43 14.31
N LYS A 155 20.09 -40.65 14.23
CA LYS A 155 21.53 -40.91 14.09
C LYS A 155 21.89 -40.95 12.61
N ARG A 156 22.79 -40.07 12.18
CA ARG A 156 23.41 -40.15 10.85
C ARG A 156 24.29 -41.39 10.73
N GLY A 157 23.99 -42.25 9.76
CA GLY A 157 24.79 -43.44 9.45
C GLY A 157 25.99 -43.14 8.55
N GLY A 158 27.21 -43.41 9.03
CA GLY A 158 28.41 -43.63 8.19
C GLY A 158 29.26 -42.41 7.79
N ALA A 159 30.56 -42.64 7.60
CA ALA A 159 31.67 -41.67 7.52
C ALA A 159 31.63 -40.67 6.33
N PRO A 160 32.29 -39.49 6.43
CA PRO A 160 32.39 -38.53 5.33
C PRO A 160 33.32 -39.07 4.26
N LEU A 161 32.76 -39.71 3.23
CA LEU A 161 33.45 -39.88 1.95
C LEU A 161 33.21 -38.62 1.15
N ALA A 162 34.31 -37.96 0.79
CA ALA A 162 34.33 -36.80 -0.07
C ALA A 162 33.65 -37.12 -1.41
N CYS A 163 32.44 -36.61 -1.63
CA CYS A 163 31.85 -36.30 -2.94
C CYS A 163 30.61 -35.42 -2.67
N ASP A 164 30.63 -34.21 -3.22
CA ASP A 164 29.58 -33.19 -3.17
C ASP A 164 28.41 -33.55 -4.10
N ASP A 165 27.63 -34.58 -3.78
CA ASP A 165 26.33 -34.79 -4.43
C ASP A 165 25.24 -34.92 -3.36
N GLU A 166 24.63 -33.76 -3.03
CA GLU A 166 23.40 -33.64 -2.26
C GLU A 166 22.22 -34.13 -3.13
N GLU A 167 21.91 -35.41 -3.11
CA GLU A 167 20.55 -35.91 -3.35
C GLU A 167 20.48 -37.40 -3.01
N HIS A 168 19.66 -37.76 -2.01
CA HIS A 168 19.40 -39.11 -1.49
C HIS A 168 20.38 -39.66 -0.44
N LEU A 169 20.38 -39.07 0.76
CA LEU A 169 20.95 -39.70 1.95
C LEU A 169 19.94 -40.65 2.63
N SER A 170 20.44 -41.87 2.86
CA SER A 170 19.75 -43.08 3.30
C SER A 170 19.26 -43.05 4.76
N ARG A 171 18.01 -43.49 4.96
CA ARG A 171 17.29 -43.78 6.23
C ARG A 171 18.16 -43.78 7.50
N ASP A 172 18.07 -42.68 8.24
CA ASP A 172 18.64 -42.50 9.57
C ASP A 172 17.93 -43.37 10.63
N THR A 173 18.67 -43.89 11.61
CA THR A 173 18.12 -44.70 12.71
C THR A 173 17.74 -43.81 13.88
N LEU A 174 16.52 -43.93 14.40
CA LEU A 174 16.05 -43.17 15.57
C LEU A 174 16.90 -43.48 16.82
N ASP A 175 17.28 -42.45 17.58
CA ASP A 175 17.97 -42.61 18.86
C ASP A 175 16.98 -42.93 19.99
N THR A 176 16.71 -44.21 20.18
CA THR A 176 15.81 -44.69 21.24
C THR A 176 16.41 -44.63 22.64
N GLU A 177 17.69 -44.25 22.79
CA GLU A 177 18.37 -44.21 24.10
C GLU A 177 18.24 -42.86 24.80
N PHE A 178 17.89 -41.78 24.08
CA PHE A 178 17.77 -40.46 24.66
C PHE A 178 16.47 -40.30 25.45
N SER A 179 16.57 -39.66 26.62
CA SER A 179 15.41 -39.16 27.37
C SER A 179 15.77 -37.88 28.11
N PHE A 180 14.76 -37.08 28.46
CA PHE A 180 14.96 -35.89 29.30
C PHE A 180 15.17 -36.22 30.79
N GLN A 181 15.49 -37.47 31.12
CA GLN A 181 15.88 -37.85 32.46
C GLN A 181 17.07 -37.04 32.95
N GLY A 182 16.97 -36.50 34.17
CA GLY A 182 18.02 -35.71 34.81
C GLY A 182 17.95 -34.21 34.56
N PHE A 183 17.03 -33.72 33.71
CA PHE A 183 16.72 -32.30 33.53
C PHE A 183 15.84 -31.78 34.69
N ASN A 184 16.40 -31.79 35.90
CA ASN A 184 15.64 -31.60 37.13
C ASN A 184 15.07 -30.19 37.30
N ARG A 185 15.63 -29.19 36.61
CA ARG A 185 15.18 -27.79 36.67
C ARG A 185 14.26 -27.38 35.52
N LEU A 186 14.05 -28.24 34.53
CA LEU A 186 13.27 -27.93 33.34
C LEU A 186 11.80 -27.72 33.71
N ARG A 187 11.28 -26.54 33.40
CA ARG A 187 9.91 -26.09 33.72
C ARG A 187 9.04 -25.91 32.48
N LEU A 188 9.66 -25.48 31.37
CA LEU A 188 9.00 -25.24 30.09
C LEU A 188 9.67 -26.14 29.05
N LEU A 189 8.88 -26.97 28.38
CA LEU A 189 9.36 -27.83 27.31
C LEU A 189 8.41 -27.74 26.11
N ASN A 190 8.96 -27.33 24.96
CA ASN A 190 8.24 -27.29 23.69
C ASN A 190 8.83 -28.35 22.74
N LEU A 191 7.97 -29.30 22.38
CA LEU A 191 8.23 -30.40 21.45
C LEU A 191 7.20 -30.37 20.30
N GLY A 192 6.77 -29.18 19.90
CA GLY A 192 5.83 -29.03 18.80
C GLY A 192 6.45 -29.47 17.47
N ASN A 193 5.61 -30.01 16.59
CA ASN A 193 5.96 -30.43 15.22
C ASN A 193 7.06 -31.52 15.19
N LEU A 194 7.00 -32.49 16.12
CA LEU A 194 7.83 -33.70 16.08
C LEU A 194 7.34 -34.70 15.02
N THR A 195 8.25 -35.53 14.52
CA THR A 195 7.94 -36.62 13.59
C THR A 195 7.15 -37.73 14.29
N GLU A 196 6.30 -38.44 13.54
CA GLU A 196 5.40 -39.47 14.08
C GLU A 196 6.14 -40.69 14.68
N ASP A 197 7.39 -40.94 14.28
CA ASP A 197 8.19 -42.07 14.76
C ASP A 197 8.71 -41.88 16.20
N VAL A 198 8.66 -40.65 16.73
CA VAL A 198 9.23 -40.31 18.04
C VAL A 198 8.24 -40.63 19.17
N ASP A 199 8.60 -41.57 20.03
CA ASP A 199 7.82 -41.88 21.24
C ASP A 199 8.00 -40.80 22.33
N VAL A 200 7.07 -39.84 22.32
CA VAL A 200 7.04 -38.73 23.31
C VAL A 200 6.87 -39.22 24.74
N GLU A 201 6.15 -40.32 24.97
CA GLU A 201 5.96 -40.85 26.33
C GLU A 201 7.28 -41.37 26.91
N ALA A 202 8.12 -42.01 26.09
CA ALA A 202 9.45 -42.47 26.48
C ALA A 202 10.40 -41.29 26.74
N LEU A 203 10.35 -40.22 25.94
CA LEU A 203 11.22 -39.06 26.07
C LEU A 203 11.03 -38.29 27.38
N LEU A 204 9.79 -38.14 27.84
CA LEU A 204 9.46 -37.20 28.91
C LEU A 204 9.64 -37.75 30.34
N LYS A 205 10.10 -39.00 30.51
CA LYS A 205 10.16 -39.65 31.82
C LYS A 205 11.60 -39.70 32.37
N PRO A 206 11.86 -39.26 33.62
CA PRO A 206 11.08 -38.38 34.50
C PRO A 206 11.52 -36.90 34.43
N LEU A 207 10.53 -35.98 34.40
CA LEU A 207 10.72 -34.52 34.51
C LEU A 207 10.06 -33.95 35.78
N PRO A 208 10.80 -33.72 36.88
CA PRO A 208 10.21 -33.41 38.18
C PRO A 208 9.76 -31.95 38.37
N SER A 209 10.20 -31.02 37.52
CA SER A 209 9.86 -29.60 37.66
C SER A 209 8.97 -29.06 36.54
N LEU A 210 8.50 -29.92 35.63
CA LEU A 210 7.77 -29.50 34.45
C LEU A 210 6.41 -28.87 34.81
N THR A 211 6.17 -27.66 34.29
CA THR A 211 4.95 -26.86 34.52
C THR A 211 4.27 -26.40 33.24
N SER A 212 4.98 -26.35 32.10
CA SER A 212 4.43 -26.05 30.78
C SER A 212 4.95 -27.04 29.77
N LEU A 213 4.04 -27.58 28.96
CA LEU A 213 4.35 -28.55 27.93
C LEU A 213 3.60 -28.18 26.64
N ASP A 214 4.34 -28.07 25.55
CA ASP A 214 3.79 -27.85 24.21
C ASP A 214 4.06 -29.08 23.35
N LEU A 215 2.97 -29.70 22.87
CA LEU A 215 2.94 -30.86 21.98
C LEU A 215 2.14 -30.54 20.71
N SER A 216 2.19 -29.30 20.24
CA SER A 216 1.52 -28.86 19.02
C SER A 216 1.88 -29.75 17.84
N CYS A 217 0.90 -30.15 17.02
CA CYS A 217 1.08 -31.00 15.84
C CYS A 217 1.71 -32.38 16.11
N VAL A 218 1.74 -32.86 17.36
CA VAL A 218 2.30 -34.19 17.69
C VAL A 218 1.23 -35.28 17.58
N HIS A 219 1.59 -36.45 17.05
CA HIS A 219 0.73 -37.63 17.09
C HIS A 219 0.72 -38.25 18.49
N LEU A 220 -0.45 -38.26 19.14
CA LEU A 220 -0.62 -38.76 20.51
C LEU A 220 -1.71 -39.83 20.55
N PRO A 221 -1.36 -41.13 20.48
CA PRO A 221 -2.33 -42.22 20.56
C PRO A 221 -3.03 -42.29 21.93
N LYS A 222 -2.30 -41.94 22.99
CA LYS A 222 -2.76 -41.88 24.39
C LYS A 222 -2.07 -40.72 25.11
N MET A 223 -2.74 -40.18 26.13
CA MET A 223 -2.22 -39.06 26.92
C MET A 223 -2.12 -39.37 28.43
N THR A 224 -2.35 -40.61 28.85
CA THR A 224 -2.36 -41.02 30.27
C THR A 224 -1.04 -40.75 30.98
N PHE A 225 0.09 -40.68 30.25
CA PHE A 225 1.38 -40.29 30.80
C PHE A 225 1.40 -38.86 31.38
N LEU A 226 0.51 -37.97 30.94
CA LEU A 226 0.38 -36.60 31.48
C LEU A 226 -0.07 -36.61 32.95
N SER A 227 -0.71 -37.69 33.43
CA SER A 227 -1.16 -37.83 34.82
C SER A 227 -0.02 -37.73 35.83
N GLN A 228 1.23 -37.98 35.43
CA GLN A 228 2.41 -37.78 36.29
C GLN A 228 2.68 -36.31 36.65
N TRP A 229 2.07 -35.35 35.93
CA TRP A 229 2.14 -33.91 36.22
C TRP A 229 0.79 -33.32 36.62
N LYS A 230 -0.22 -34.15 36.94
CA LYS A 230 -1.58 -33.72 37.28
C LYS A 230 -1.65 -32.60 38.33
N GLU A 231 -0.78 -32.66 39.35
CA GLU A 231 -0.75 -31.72 40.48
C GLU A 231 0.17 -30.49 40.27
N ARG A 232 0.77 -30.32 39.08
CA ARG A 232 1.76 -29.25 38.83
C ARG A 232 1.74 -28.63 37.44
N LEU A 233 1.25 -29.33 36.42
CA LEU A 233 1.21 -28.80 35.06
C LEU A 233 0.21 -27.64 35.02
N ALA A 234 0.72 -26.45 34.72
CA ALA A 234 -0.04 -25.21 34.66
C ALA A 234 -0.37 -24.80 33.22
N SER A 235 0.38 -25.28 32.23
CA SER A 235 0.18 -24.95 30.82
C SER A 235 0.33 -26.19 29.94
N LEU A 236 -0.64 -26.41 29.06
CA LEU A 236 -0.64 -27.49 28.09
C LEU A 236 -1.12 -26.98 26.73
N VAL A 237 -0.27 -27.12 25.71
CA VAL A 237 -0.58 -26.73 24.33
C VAL A 237 -0.67 -27.98 23.44
N LEU A 238 -1.83 -28.15 22.83
CA LEU A 238 -2.20 -29.28 21.97
C LEU A 238 -2.74 -28.77 20.62
N TYR A 239 -2.20 -27.65 20.13
CA TYR A 239 -2.63 -27.09 18.85
C TYR A 239 -2.49 -28.12 17.74
N ASN A 240 -3.54 -28.32 16.97
CA ASN A 240 -3.56 -29.22 15.82
C ASN A 240 -3.24 -30.70 16.16
N VAL A 241 -3.48 -31.11 17.41
CA VAL A 241 -3.46 -32.53 17.84
C VAL A 241 -4.82 -33.17 17.56
N ASP A 242 -4.83 -34.40 17.04
CA ASP A 242 -6.07 -35.15 16.79
C ASP A 242 -6.65 -35.68 18.11
N LEU A 243 -7.50 -34.86 18.73
CA LEU A 243 -8.13 -35.16 20.02
C LEU A 243 -9.17 -36.28 19.93
N SER A 244 -9.49 -36.87 21.08
CA SER A 244 -10.52 -37.89 21.27
C SER A 244 -11.22 -37.64 22.63
N GLU A 245 -12.34 -38.31 22.89
CA GLU A 245 -13.00 -38.22 24.20
C GLU A 245 -12.11 -38.73 25.36
N GLU A 246 -11.23 -39.70 25.10
CA GLU A 246 -10.24 -40.19 26.08
C GLU A 246 -9.19 -39.11 26.40
N HIS A 247 -8.76 -38.36 25.38
CA HIS A 247 -7.85 -37.23 25.56
C HIS A 247 -8.50 -36.15 26.43
N ILE A 248 -9.75 -35.78 26.15
CA ILE A 248 -10.49 -34.82 26.98
C ILE A 248 -10.63 -35.32 28.42
N HIS A 249 -10.95 -36.61 28.62
CA HIS A 249 -11.06 -37.18 29.96
C HIS A 249 -9.76 -37.05 30.76
N THR A 250 -8.61 -37.19 30.10
CA THR A 250 -7.31 -36.98 30.74
C THR A 250 -7.07 -35.50 31.06
N ILE A 251 -7.37 -34.59 30.12
CA ILE A 251 -7.18 -33.14 30.29
C ILE A 251 -7.99 -32.60 31.46
N VAL A 252 -9.27 -32.98 31.59
CA VAL A 252 -10.14 -32.46 32.67
C VAL A 252 -9.70 -32.91 34.07
N GLN A 253 -8.89 -33.96 34.19
CA GLN A 253 -8.33 -34.38 35.47
C GLN A 253 -7.18 -33.47 35.93
N MET A 254 -6.62 -32.62 35.08
CA MET A 254 -5.45 -31.79 35.37
C MET A 254 -5.85 -30.47 36.06
N ALA A 255 -6.32 -30.56 37.30
CA ALA A 255 -6.92 -29.44 38.05
C ALA A 255 -6.01 -28.20 38.25
N CYS A 256 -4.70 -28.36 38.11
CA CYS A 256 -3.72 -27.28 38.20
C CYS A 256 -3.56 -26.48 36.89
N LEU A 257 -4.18 -26.89 35.78
CA LEU A 257 -4.09 -26.18 34.51
C LEU A 257 -4.66 -24.76 34.62
N ARG A 258 -3.86 -23.82 34.14
CA ARG A 258 -4.16 -22.39 34.01
C ARG A 258 -4.23 -21.97 32.54
N HIS A 259 -3.48 -22.63 31.67
CA HIS A 259 -3.43 -22.34 30.24
C HIS A 259 -3.68 -23.63 29.49
N LEU A 260 -4.79 -23.68 28.74
CA LEU A 260 -5.12 -24.81 27.88
C LEU A 260 -5.31 -24.33 26.46
N ASP A 261 -4.61 -24.98 25.53
CA ASP A 261 -4.80 -24.76 24.12
C ASP A 261 -5.13 -26.09 23.44
N ILE A 262 -6.33 -26.16 22.89
CA ILE A 262 -6.83 -27.29 22.11
C ILE A 262 -7.30 -26.80 20.73
N SER A 263 -6.76 -25.66 20.28
CA SER A 263 -7.10 -25.04 19.01
C SER A 263 -6.61 -25.88 17.82
N ARG A 264 -7.11 -25.58 16.63
CA ARG A 264 -6.80 -26.33 15.41
C ARG A 264 -6.92 -25.45 14.19
N GLU A 265 -6.45 -25.96 13.06
CA GLU A 265 -6.77 -25.38 11.77
C GLU A 265 -8.20 -25.73 11.35
N SER A 266 -8.97 -24.71 10.93
CA SER A 266 -10.38 -24.86 10.56
C SER A 266 -10.59 -25.83 9.37
N ARG A 267 -9.62 -25.90 8.45
CA ARG A 267 -9.70 -26.75 7.24
C ARG A 267 -9.31 -28.21 7.45
N ARG A 268 -8.73 -28.58 8.60
CA ARG A 268 -8.30 -29.97 8.87
C ARG A 268 -9.52 -30.81 9.23
N ASN A 269 -9.72 -31.94 8.55
CA ASN A 269 -10.79 -32.88 8.88
C ASN A 269 -10.41 -33.70 10.14
N SER A 270 -10.94 -33.31 11.30
CA SER A 270 -10.83 -34.09 12.53
C SER A 270 -12.12 -34.86 12.81
N LYS A 271 -11.97 -36.11 13.27
CA LYS A 271 -13.08 -36.95 13.75
C LYS A 271 -13.69 -36.39 15.04
N PHE A 272 -12.89 -35.74 15.88
CA PHE A 272 -13.34 -35.10 17.09
C PHE A 272 -13.97 -33.74 16.81
N LYS A 273 -15.13 -33.51 17.43
CA LYS A 273 -15.86 -32.26 17.41
C LYS A 273 -16.01 -31.76 18.84
N LEU A 274 -15.57 -30.53 19.09
CA LEU A 274 -15.79 -29.89 20.38
C LEU A 274 -17.31 -29.68 20.56
N THR A 275 -17.87 -30.12 21.69
CA THR A 275 -19.30 -30.01 21.99
C THR A 275 -19.56 -29.15 23.23
N ARG A 276 -20.81 -28.68 23.40
CA ARG A 276 -21.25 -28.01 24.65
C ARG A 276 -20.89 -28.83 25.89
N LYS A 277 -21.12 -30.15 25.87
CA LYS A 277 -20.82 -31.05 27.00
C LYS A 277 -19.33 -31.05 27.34
N THR A 278 -18.49 -31.16 26.32
CA THR A 278 -17.03 -31.14 26.44
C THR A 278 -16.56 -29.80 27.04
N LEU A 279 -17.06 -28.69 26.51
CA LEU A 279 -16.68 -27.35 26.98
C LEU A 279 -17.14 -27.08 28.42
N THR A 280 -18.36 -27.51 28.79
CA THR A 280 -18.84 -27.46 30.17
C THR A 280 -17.96 -28.30 31.11
N ALA A 281 -17.58 -29.52 30.70
CA ALA A 281 -16.69 -30.37 31.50
C ALA A 281 -15.31 -29.72 31.74
N ILE A 282 -14.75 -29.06 30.72
CA ILE A 282 -13.49 -28.30 30.83
C ILE A 282 -13.64 -27.16 31.85
N VAL A 283 -14.69 -26.34 31.73
CA VAL A 283 -14.93 -25.19 32.62
C VAL A 283 -15.15 -25.61 34.06
N GLN A 284 -15.95 -26.66 34.28
CA GLN A 284 -16.27 -27.16 35.63
C GLN A 284 -15.06 -27.81 36.31
N SER A 285 -14.25 -28.54 35.55
CA SER A 285 -13.12 -29.30 36.09
C SER A 285 -11.87 -28.43 36.28
N LEU A 286 -11.59 -27.54 35.32
CA LEU A 286 -10.39 -26.70 35.30
C LEU A 286 -10.67 -25.32 35.92
N VAL A 287 -10.98 -25.31 37.22
CA VAL A 287 -11.41 -24.09 37.94
C VAL A 287 -10.36 -22.97 38.04
N ASN A 288 -9.10 -23.28 37.71
CA ASN A 288 -7.97 -22.35 37.75
C ASN A 288 -7.62 -21.75 36.38
N LEU A 289 -8.44 -22.00 35.35
CA LEU A 289 -8.18 -21.56 33.99
C LEU A 289 -8.07 -20.03 33.91
N VAL A 290 -7.01 -19.58 33.25
CA VAL A 290 -6.63 -18.19 32.99
C VAL A 290 -6.66 -17.92 31.49
N SER A 291 -6.25 -18.90 30.66
CA SER A 291 -6.40 -18.83 29.22
C SER A 291 -6.95 -20.13 28.63
N LEU A 292 -7.78 -19.97 27.62
CA LEU A 292 -8.32 -21.08 26.84
C LEU A 292 -8.25 -20.72 25.36
N ASP A 293 -7.67 -21.57 24.53
CA ASP A 293 -7.74 -21.43 23.08
C ASP A 293 -8.52 -22.60 22.46
N ILE A 294 -9.63 -22.27 21.81
CA ILE A 294 -10.50 -23.18 21.06
C ILE A 294 -10.69 -22.68 19.62
N SER A 295 -9.74 -21.90 19.11
CA SER A 295 -9.78 -21.39 17.74
C SER A 295 -9.82 -22.54 16.72
N GLY A 296 -10.52 -22.31 15.61
CA GLY A 296 -10.70 -23.26 14.50
C GLY A 296 -11.71 -24.38 14.74
N HIS A 297 -12.37 -24.44 15.90
CA HIS A 297 -13.51 -25.34 16.11
C HIS A 297 -14.81 -24.73 15.57
N VAL A 298 -15.46 -25.47 14.66
CA VAL A 298 -16.72 -25.11 14.00
C VAL A 298 -17.93 -25.80 14.65
N MET A 299 -19.15 -25.32 14.34
CA MET A 299 -20.43 -25.90 14.82
C MET A 299 -20.67 -25.79 16.33
N LEU A 300 -20.21 -24.71 16.95
CA LEU A 300 -20.43 -24.41 18.37
C LEU A 300 -21.65 -23.52 18.61
N ASP A 301 -22.55 -23.35 17.64
CA ASP A 301 -23.72 -22.47 17.77
C ASP A 301 -24.66 -22.91 18.88
N ASN A 302 -24.68 -24.23 19.16
CA ASN A 302 -25.37 -24.77 20.31
C ASN A 302 -24.73 -24.34 21.64
N CYS A 303 -23.61 -23.64 21.70
CA CYS A 303 -23.04 -23.09 22.93
C CYS A 303 -23.48 -21.65 23.17
N ALA A 304 -24.11 -20.99 22.20
CA ALA A 304 -24.61 -19.63 22.35
C ALA A 304 -25.95 -19.58 23.12
N VAL A 305 -26.21 -18.48 23.82
CA VAL A 305 -27.54 -18.11 24.33
C VAL A 305 -28.49 -17.75 23.18
N SER A 306 -29.80 -17.77 23.44
CA SER A 306 -30.77 -17.46 22.38
C SER A 306 -30.70 -15.98 21.96
N TYR A 307 -30.98 -15.70 20.68
CA TYR A 307 -30.88 -14.35 20.10
C TYR A 307 -31.73 -13.29 20.84
N PHE A 308 -32.80 -13.69 21.54
CA PHE A 308 -33.64 -12.79 22.34
C PHE A 308 -32.97 -12.32 23.63
N GLU A 309 -32.03 -13.09 24.19
CA GLU A 309 -31.28 -12.75 25.41
C GLU A 309 -30.01 -11.95 25.10
N GLU A 310 -29.53 -11.97 23.84
CA GLU A 310 -28.30 -11.28 23.41
C GLU A 310 -28.48 -9.75 23.25
N ALA A 311 -29.71 -9.28 23.08
CA ALA A 311 -30.00 -7.93 22.55
C ALA A 311 -29.94 -6.77 23.56
N VAL A 312 -29.43 -6.94 24.78
CA VAL A 312 -29.55 -5.91 25.84
C VAL A 312 -28.23 -5.64 26.56
N GLY A 313 -27.61 -4.49 26.27
CA GLY A 313 -26.56 -3.88 27.11
C GLY A 313 -25.20 -3.65 26.43
N ARG A 314 -24.23 -3.13 27.18
CA ARG A 314 -22.83 -2.99 26.75
C ARG A 314 -22.10 -4.33 26.88
N PRO A 315 -21.07 -4.61 26.06
CA PRO A 315 -20.22 -5.80 26.22
C PRO A 315 -19.75 -5.94 27.67
N SER A 316 -19.77 -7.18 28.18
CA SER A 316 -19.44 -7.50 29.57
C SER A 316 -18.49 -8.68 29.60
N THR A 317 -17.46 -8.58 30.44
CA THR A 317 -16.53 -9.68 30.71
C THR A 317 -16.96 -10.53 31.91
N GLU A 318 -18.05 -10.19 32.60
CA GLU A 318 -18.54 -10.98 33.73
C GLU A 318 -19.04 -12.36 33.27
N PRO A 319 -18.49 -13.48 33.81
CA PRO A 319 -18.92 -14.83 33.47
C PRO A 319 -20.43 -15.04 33.50
N SER A 320 -21.11 -14.59 34.56
CA SER A 320 -22.56 -14.80 34.74
C SER A 320 -23.42 -14.17 33.62
N LYS A 321 -22.87 -13.22 32.85
CA LYS A 321 -23.52 -12.57 31.72
C LYS A 321 -23.05 -13.11 30.36
N SER A 322 -22.20 -14.14 30.36
CA SER A 322 -21.62 -14.72 29.16
C SER A 322 -22.69 -15.16 28.16
N SER A 323 -22.53 -14.75 26.91
CA SER A 323 -23.33 -15.23 25.78
C SER A 323 -22.95 -16.67 25.37
N ILE A 324 -21.87 -17.21 25.92
CA ILE A 324 -21.42 -18.59 25.72
C ILE A 324 -21.80 -19.39 26.97
N TYR A 325 -22.80 -20.26 26.86
CA TYR A 325 -23.44 -20.95 27.99
C TYR A 325 -22.44 -21.68 28.90
N PRO A 326 -21.52 -22.52 28.39
CA PRO A 326 -20.53 -23.17 29.25
C PRO A 326 -19.65 -22.19 30.05
N PHE A 327 -19.43 -20.97 29.55
CA PHE A 327 -18.58 -19.98 30.23
C PHE A 327 -19.32 -19.17 31.30
N GLN A 328 -20.63 -19.36 31.47
CA GLN A 328 -21.37 -18.77 32.61
C GLN A 328 -20.92 -19.33 33.96
N GLU A 329 -20.34 -20.53 33.96
CA GLU A 329 -19.84 -21.22 35.15
C GLU A 329 -18.39 -20.87 35.51
N LEU A 330 -17.73 -20.01 34.72
CA LEU A 330 -16.39 -19.54 35.06
C LEU A 330 -16.41 -18.74 36.37
N LYS A 331 -15.45 -19.02 37.26
CA LYS A 331 -15.31 -18.28 38.54
C LYS A 331 -14.84 -16.83 38.35
N ARG A 332 -14.14 -16.56 37.24
CA ARG A 332 -13.56 -15.25 36.90
C ARG A 332 -13.43 -15.14 35.38
N PRO A 333 -13.40 -13.92 34.81
CA PRO A 333 -13.05 -13.73 33.40
C PRO A 333 -11.67 -14.31 33.09
N LEU A 334 -11.54 -14.88 31.89
CA LEU A 334 -10.26 -15.32 31.36
C LEU A 334 -9.40 -14.10 31.00
N GLN A 335 -8.08 -14.24 31.14
CA GLN A 335 -7.14 -13.24 30.62
C GLN A 335 -7.06 -13.32 29.10
N PHE A 336 -7.16 -14.53 28.55
CA PHE A 336 -7.13 -14.78 27.12
C PHE A 336 -8.16 -15.85 26.73
N LEU A 337 -8.92 -15.59 25.67
CA LEU A 337 -9.80 -16.57 25.04
C LEU A 337 -9.63 -16.56 23.52
N GLY A 338 -9.14 -17.67 22.98
CA GLY A 338 -8.94 -17.86 21.55
C GLY A 338 -10.22 -18.38 20.88
N LEU A 339 -10.84 -17.57 20.03
CA LEU A 339 -12.06 -17.89 19.26
C LEU A 339 -11.89 -17.63 17.76
N TYR A 340 -10.66 -17.55 17.26
CA TYR A 340 -10.43 -17.26 15.83
C TYR A 340 -10.97 -18.39 14.96
N ASP A 341 -11.58 -18.09 13.81
CA ASP A 341 -12.31 -19.06 12.98
C ASP A 341 -13.40 -19.87 13.72
N SER A 342 -14.01 -19.29 14.76
CA SER A 342 -15.18 -19.85 15.46
C SER A 342 -16.37 -18.89 15.42
N THR A 343 -17.58 -19.41 15.24
CA THR A 343 -18.81 -18.58 15.24
C THR A 343 -19.04 -17.86 16.57
N LEU A 344 -18.45 -18.37 17.66
CA LEU A 344 -18.55 -17.78 19.00
C LEU A 344 -17.87 -16.41 19.13
N CYS A 345 -16.91 -16.06 18.25
CA CYS A 345 -16.25 -14.74 18.33
C CYS A 345 -17.21 -13.58 18.03
N ASN A 346 -18.33 -13.86 17.35
CA ASN A 346 -19.33 -12.87 16.96
C ASN A 346 -20.26 -12.45 18.09
N LEU A 347 -20.25 -13.19 19.22
CA LEU A 347 -21.14 -12.93 20.35
C LEU A 347 -20.80 -11.63 21.10
N MET A 348 -21.77 -11.08 21.81
CA MET A 348 -21.64 -9.78 22.49
C MET A 348 -20.93 -9.86 23.85
N HIS A 349 -21.30 -10.79 24.72
CA HIS A 349 -20.75 -10.89 26.08
C HIS A 349 -19.78 -12.07 26.17
N ILE A 350 -18.50 -11.80 25.95
CA ILE A 350 -17.43 -12.79 26.01
C ILE A 350 -16.64 -12.59 27.31
N PRO A 351 -16.56 -13.59 28.22
CA PRO A 351 -15.99 -13.42 29.56
C PRO A 351 -14.46 -13.50 29.55
N ALA A 352 -13.80 -12.64 28.77
CA ALA A 352 -12.35 -12.56 28.67
C ALA A 352 -11.85 -11.13 28.39
N TYR A 353 -10.66 -10.80 28.88
CA TYR A 353 -10.04 -9.48 28.64
C TYR A 353 -9.38 -9.36 27.27
N LYS A 354 -8.71 -10.42 26.80
CA LYS A 354 -8.14 -10.52 25.46
C LYS A 354 -8.83 -11.63 24.69
N VAL A 355 -9.45 -11.30 23.56
CA VAL A 355 -10.20 -12.25 22.72
C VAL A 355 -9.61 -12.23 21.32
N THR A 356 -9.31 -13.40 20.74
CA THR A 356 -8.99 -13.50 19.30
C THR A 356 -10.24 -13.85 18.51
N GLY A 357 -10.38 -13.34 17.31
CA GLY A 357 -11.58 -13.54 16.48
C GLY A 357 -11.56 -12.70 15.21
N ALA A 358 -12.65 -12.75 14.45
CA ALA A 358 -12.81 -11.99 13.20
C ALA A 358 -13.90 -10.91 13.28
N LYS A 359 -14.49 -10.64 14.45
CA LYS A 359 -15.61 -9.69 14.60
C LYS A 359 -15.20 -8.24 14.42
N ASN A 360 -14.02 -7.86 14.92
CA ASN A 360 -13.57 -6.46 14.96
C ASN A 360 -12.03 -6.35 14.98
N GLU A 361 -11.55 -5.12 14.83
CA GLU A 361 -10.13 -4.76 14.80
C GLU A 361 -9.36 -5.34 16.01
N ASP A 362 -9.86 -5.17 17.23
CA ASP A 362 -9.20 -5.66 18.45
C ASP A 362 -9.00 -7.18 18.44
N GLN A 363 -10.05 -7.91 18.04
CA GLN A 363 -9.99 -9.37 17.96
C GLN A 363 -9.00 -9.86 16.92
N ILE A 364 -8.89 -9.15 15.80
CA ILE A 364 -7.97 -9.46 14.71
C ILE A 364 -6.53 -9.17 15.13
N LEU A 365 -6.26 -8.00 15.72
CA LEU A 365 -4.92 -7.66 16.21
C LEU A 365 -4.47 -8.62 17.32
N ASN A 366 -5.37 -9.03 18.21
CA ASN A 366 -5.09 -10.07 19.20
C ASN A 366 -4.74 -11.41 18.56
N ALA A 367 -5.40 -11.76 17.44
CA ALA A 367 -5.13 -13.00 16.70
C ALA A 367 -3.75 -12.97 16.03
N ILE A 368 -3.40 -11.87 15.36
CA ILE A 368 -2.07 -11.71 14.74
C ILE A 368 -1.00 -11.82 15.83
N GLU A 369 -1.15 -11.10 16.95
CA GLU A 369 -0.20 -11.13 18.06
C GLU A 369 -0.05 -12.53 18.69
N ALA A 370 -1.14 -13.29 18.83
CA ALA A 370 -1.10 -14.61 19.46
C ALA A 370 -0.53 -15.71 18.55
N TYR A 371 -0.77 -15.62 17.23
CA TYR A 371 -0.56 -16.75 16.32
C TYR A 371 0.61 -16.58 15.37
N THR A 372 1.21 -15.38 15.28
CA THR A 372 2.33 -15.12 14.36
C THR A 372 3.50 -16.08 14.60
N GLU A 373 3.88 -16.43 15.83
CA GLU A 373 5.16 -17.12 16.02
C GLU A 373 5.25 -18.54 15.43
N PHE A 374 4.19 -19.35 15.64
CA PHE A 374 4.17 -20.78 15.35
C PHE A 374 3.01 -21.23 14.45
N ARG A 375 2.12 -20.31 14.02
CA ARG A 375 0.90 -20.64 13.25
C ARG A 375 0.74 -19.73 12.03
N PRO A 376 1.65 -19.83 11.03
CA PRO A 376 1.67 -18.93 9.87
C PRO A 376 0.33 -18.88 9.14
N GLU A 377 -0.36 -20.03 8.99
CA GLU A 377 -1.66 -20.12 8.34
C GLU A 377 -2.76 -19.27 9.00
N VAL A 378 -2.79 -19.25 10.34
CA VAL A 378 -3.76 -18.46 11.10
C VAL A 378 -3.38 -16.98 11.06
N ALA A 379 -2.09 -16.68 11.20
CA ALA A 379 -1.56 -15.31 11.11
C ALA A 379 -1.85 -14.68 9.74
N HIS A 380 -1.61 -15.41 8.65
CA HIS A 380 -1.96 -15.01 7.28
C HIS A 380 -3.42 -14.61 7.15
N ARG A 381 -4.36 -15.44 7.63
CA ARG A 381 -5.79 -15.12 7.59
C ARG A 381 -6.16 -13.90 8.43
N ALA A 382 -5.56 -13.76 9.60
CA ALA A 382 -5.81 -12.61 10.47
C ALA A 382 -5.29 -11.30 9.86
N ILE A 383 -4.10 -11.34 9.25
CA ILE A 383 -3.55 -10.20 8.49
C ILE A 383 -4.45 -9.86 7.30
N ASN A 384 -5.03 -10.86 6.63
CA ASN A 384 -5.96 -10.61 5.52
C ASN A 384 -7.23 -9.88 5.99
N HIS A 385 -7.81 -10.24 7.14
CA HIS A 385 -8.92 -9.47 7.72
C HIS A 385 -8.51 -8.06 8.16
N LEU A 386 -7.29 -7.88 8.65
CA LEU A 386 -6.75 -6.55 8.95
C LEU A 386 -6.62 -5.71 7.68
N PHE A 387 -6.16 -6.31 6.58
CA PHE A 387 -6.12 -5.66 5.26
C PHE A 387 -7.51 -5.19 4.83
N ASP A 388 -8.55 -6.02 4.95
CA ASP A 388 -9.92 -5.63 4.61
C ASP A 388 -10.42 -4.44 5.45
N ILE A 389 -10.09 -4.43 6.75
CA ILE A 389 -10.40 -3.28 7.62
C ILE A 389 -9.64 -2.04 7.18
N ALA A 390 -8.31 -2.13 6.98
CA ALA A 390 -7.47 -0.99 6.62
C ALA A 390 -7.84 -0.39 5.25
N ARG A 391 -8.38 -1.22 4.34
CA ARG A 391 -8.84 -0.79 3.01
C ARG A 391 -10.20 -0.10 3.04
N ILE A 392 -11.15 -0.60 3.84
CA ILE A 392 -12.56 -0.17 3.79
C ILE A 392 -12.90 0.84 4.90
N GLN A 393 -12.18 0.80 6.01
CA GLN A 393 -12.48 1.55 7.24
C GLN A 393 -11.22 2.22 7.80
N HIS A 394 -11.41 3.15 8.74
CA HIS A 394 -10.30 3.78 9.45
C HIS A 394 -9.75 2.85 10.54
N CYS A 395 -8.44 2.55 10.52
CA CYS A 395 -7.77 1.72 11.53
C CYS A 395 -7.47 2.54 12.79
N ASN A 396 -8.02 2.15 13.94
CA ASN A 396 -7.92 2.94 15.18
C ASN A 396 -6.61 2.70 15.94
N GLN A 397 -6.03 1.50 15.85
CA GLN A 397 -4.80 1.10 16.51
C GLN A 397 -3.63 0.93 15.53
N LEU A 398 -3.44 1.92 14.67
CA LEU A 398 -2.48 1.87 13.57
C LEU A 398 -1.07 1.44 14.00
N LEU A 399 -0.52 2.00 15.08
CA LEU A 399 0.84 1.66 15.52
C LEU A 399 0.99 0.19 15.90
N ARG A 400 -0.03 -0.34 16.58
CA ARG A 400 -0.08 -1.76 16.96
C ARG A 400 -0.23 -2.63 15.72
N ALA A 401 -1.11 -2.25 14.78
CA ALA A 401 -1.29 -2.94 13.51
C ALA A 401 0.02 -3.00 12.70
N LEU A 402 0.70 -1.86 12.53
CA LEU A 402 1.99 -1.78 11.83
C LEU A 402 3.05 -2.66 12.49
N GLN A 403 3.21 -2.58 13.81
CA GLN A 403 4.20 -3.40 14.53
C GLN A 403 3.94 -4.89 14.37
N LEU A 404 2.67 -5.31 14.41
CA LEU A 404 2.29 -6.71 14.24
C LEU A 404 2.54 -7.21 12.81
N VAL A 405 2.18 -6.43 11.79
CA VAL A 405 2.41 -6.79 10.38
C VAL A 405 3.91 -6.81 10.05
N ILE A 406 4.68 -5.82 10.53
CA ILE A 406 6.16 -5.81 10.41
C ILE A 406 6.75 -7.07 11.05
N SER A 407 6.31 -7.43 12.25
CA SER A 407 6.80 -8.61 12.96
C SER A 407 6.48 -9.89 12.19
N ALA A 408 5.27 -10.02 11.65
CA ALA A 408 4.88 -11.18 10.85
C ALA A 408 5.68 -11.31 9.55
N LEU A 409 5.90 -10.21 8.84
CA LEU A 409 6.68 -10.20 7.60
C LEU A 409 8.19 -10.44 7.84
N LYS A 410 8.73 -9.97 8.97
CA LYS A 410 10.11 -10.29 9.39
C LYS A 410 10.26 -11.76 9.74
N LEU A 411 9.30 -12.30 10.50
CA LEU A 411 9.37 -13.68 11.01
C LEU A 411 9.14 -14.72 9.91
N HIS A 412 8.23 -14.43 8.97
CA HIS A 412 7.85 -15.34 7.90
C HIS A 412 8.30 -14.82 6.54
N LYS A 413 9.59 -14.54 6.43
CA LYS A 413 10.23 -14.02 5.22
C LYS A 413 10.01 -14.91 4.00
N TYR A 414 9.85 -16.22 4.21
CA TYR A 414 9.72 -17.22 3.15
C TYR A 414 8.30 -17.78 2.99
N ASP A 415 7.34 -17.32 3.80
CA ASP A 415 5.93 -17.67 3.60
C ASP A 415 5.29 -16.74 2.57
N LYS A 416 5.02 -17.29 1.39
CA LYS A 416 4.43 -16.52 0.27
C LYS A 416 3.11 -15.86 0.68
N SER A 417 2.24 -16.56 1.40
CA SER A 417 0.89 -16.08 1.74
C SER A 417 0.96 -14.89 2.69
N ILE A 418 1.82 -14.96 3.71
CA ILE A 418 2.04 -13.84 4.64
C ILE A 418 2.68 -12.65 3.93
N GLN A 419 3.63 -12.89 3.02
CA GLN A 419 4.30 -11.80 2.30
C GLN A 419 3.34 -11.06 1.36
N VAL A 420 2.44 -11.78 0.69
CA VAL A 420 1.40 -11.18 -0.15
C VAL A 420 0.42 -10.36 0.70
N THR A 421 -0.21 -10.93 1.73
CA THR A 421 -1.25 -10.21 2.50
C THR A 421 -0.66 -9.14 3.41
N GLY A 422 0.51 -9.37 3.99
CA GLY A 422 1.19 -8.41 4.84
C GLY A 422 1.69 -7.19 4.06
N SER A 423 2.25 -7.38 2.86
CA SER A 423 2.64 -6.24 2.01
C SER A 423 1.43 -5.42 1.53
N ALA A 424 0.30 -6.09 1.23
CA ALA A 424 -0.96 -5.41 0.92
C ALA A 424 -1.48 -4.58 2.11
N ALA A 425 -1.46 -5.16 3.32
CA ALA A 425 -1.85 -4.45 4.54
C ALA A 425 -0.95 -3.23 4.80
N LEU A 426 0.38 -3.36 4.61
CA LEU A 426 1.31 -2.25 4.82
C LEU A 426 1.02 -1.05 3.92
N PHE A 427 0.61 -1.26 2.66
CA PHE A 427 0.27 -0.15 1.77
C PHE A 427 -0.81 0.76 2.38
N TYR A 428 -1.90 0.18 2.90
CA TYR A 428 -2.99 0.93 3.52
C TYR A 428 -2.61 1.50 4.90
N LEU A 429 -1.85 0.75 5.69
CA LEU A 429 -1.41 1.16 7.03
C LEU A 429 -0.32 2.26 7.01
N THR A 430 0.29 2.55 5.85
CA THR A 430 1.36 3.54 5.69
C THR A 430 0.90 4.79 4.94
N ASN A 431 -0.40 4.96 4.74
CA ASN A 431 -0.95 6.14 4.06
C ASN A 431 -0.50 7.45 4.74
N THR A 432 -0.29 8.49 3.93
CA THR A 432 0.24 9.80 4.33
C THR A 432 -0.56 10.50 5.43
N GLU A 433 -1.85 10.16 5.60
CA GLU A 433 -2.70 10.68 6.69
C GLU A 433 -2.17 10.31 8.07
N TYR A 434 -1.45 9.20 8.18
CA TYR A 434 -0.95 8.67 9.45
C TYR A 434 0.52 9.00 9.73
N ARG A 435 1.12 9.84 8.88
CA ARG A 435 2.55 10.14 8.93
C ARG A 435 2.99 10.78 10.25
N THR A 436 2.11 11.55 10.89
CA THR A 436 2.40 12.22 12.18
C THR A 436 2.52 11.25 13.34
N ASP A 437 1.93 10.05 13.23
CA ASP A 437 1.93 9.06 14.30
C ASP A 437 3.16 8.12 14.25
N GLN A 438 3.92 8.10 13.15
CA GLN A 438 5.01 7.15 12.92
C GLN A 438 6.41 7.78 13.10
N SER A 439 7.27 7.25 13.98
CA SER A 439 8.68 7.67 13.99
C SER A 439 9.42 7.31 12.72
N VAL A 440 10.58 7.94 12.59
CA VAL A 440 11.63 7.56 11.64
C VAL A 440 12.00 6.07 11.76
N ARG A 441 12.06 5.52 12.97
CA ARG A 441 12.43 4.12 13.18
C ARG A 441 11.39 3.19 12.58
N LEU A 442 10.11 3.38 12.92
CA LEU A 442 9.03 2.55 12.40
C LEU A 442 8.96 2.62 10.87
N ARG A 443 9.10 3.81 10.31
CA ARG A 443 9.15 4.02 8.85
C ARG A 443 10.32 3.28 8.19
N ARG A 444 11.51 3.32 8.79
CA ARG A 444 12.67 2.55 8.31
C ARG A 444 12.43 1.04 8.38
N GLU A 445 11.79 0.55 9.44
CA GLU A 445 11.45 -0.87 9.56
C GLU A 445 10.45 -1.31 8.47
N VAL A 446 9.46 -0.48 8.15
CA VAL A 446 8.56 -0.73 7.00
C VAL A 446 9.35 -0.81 5.70
N ILE A 447 10.20 0.18 5.41
CA ILE A 447 11.02 0.19 4.18
C ILE A 447 11.88 -1.07 4.10
N GLN A 448 12.54 -1.47 5.19
CA GLN A 448 13.36 -2.68 5.22
C GLN A 448 12.56 -3.94 4.89
N VAL A 449 11.40 -4.12 5.52
CA VAL A 449 10.54 -5.29 5.30
C VAL A 449 10.01 -5.34 3.86
N VAL A 450 9.61 -4.19 3.32
CA VAL A 450 9.18 -4.07 1.92
C VAL A 450 10.30 -4.46 0.97
N LEU A 451 11.53 -3.99 1.18
CA LEU A 451 12.68 -4.36 0.35
C LEU A 451 13.06 -5.84 0.50
N ASN A 452 12.92 -6.42 1.70
CA ASN A 452 13.11 -7.85 1.91
C ASN A 452 12.13 -8.68 1.06
N GLY A 453 10.84 -8.28 1.04
CA GLY A 453 9.82 -8.90 0.21
C GLY A 453 10.15 -8.81 -1.29
N MET A 454 10.62 -7.63 -1.75
CA MET A 454 11.03 -7.42 -3.15
C MET A 454 12.27 -8.21 -3.57
N GLU A 455 13.23 -8.45 -2.67
CA GLU A 455 14.38 -9.31 -2.96
C GLU A 455 13.96 -10.77 -3.13
N GLN A 456 13.10 -11.24 -2.23
CA GLN A 456 12.74 -12.64 -2.14
C GLN A 456 11.71 -13.06 -3.19
N TYR A 457 10.67 -12.25 -3.41
CA TYR A 457 9.53 -12.62 -4.25
C TYR A 457 9.49 -11.79 -5.51
N GLN A 458 9.72 -12.41 -6.66
CA GLN A 458 9.66 -11.72 -7.95
C GLN A 458 8.24 -11.71 -8.56
N GLU A 459 7.24 -12.20 -7.82
CA GLU A 459 5.83 -12.18 -8.22
C GLU A 459 5.28 -10.75 -8.29
N VAL A 460 4.46 -10.49 -9.32
CA VAL A 460 3.92 -9.16 -9.63
C VAL A 460 3.19 -8.56 -8.42
N THR A 461 2.36 -9.33 -7.72
CA THR A 461 1.55 -8.84 -6.59
C THR A 461 2.41 -8.29 -5.44
N VAL A 462 3.40 -9.07 -4.97
CA VAL A 462 4.29 -8.62 -3.88
C VAL A 462 5.08 -7.39 -4.32
N GLN A 463 5.67 -7.44 -5.52
CA GLN A 463 6.46 -6.34 -6.05
C GLN A 463 5.61 -5.06 -6.20
N ARG A 464 4.38 -5.18 -6.69
CA ARG A 464 3.44 -4.06 -6.82
C ARG A 464 3.09 -3.47 -5.46
N ASN A 465 2.66 -4.28 -4.49
CA ASN A 465 2.30 -3.82 -3.15
C ASN A 465 3.48 -3.13 -2.46
N CYS A 466 4.67 -3.68 -2.63
CA CYS A 466 5.91 -3.12 -2.11
C CYS A 466 6.24 -1.76 -2.74
N CYS A 467 6.24 -1.66 -4.07
CA CYS A 467 6.48 -0.40 -4.77
C CYS A 467 5.44 0.69 -4.39
N LEU A 468 4.16 0.32 -4.26
CA LEU A 468 3.11 1.24 -3.81
C LEU A 468 3.35 1.72 -2.38
N THR A 469 3.79 0.83 -1.50
CA THR A 469 4.16 1.19 -0.13
C THR A 469 5.34 2.17 -0.13
N LEU A 470 6.37 1.97 -0.98
CA LEU A 470 7.49 2.91 -1.11
C LEU A 470 7.04 4.31 -1.56
N CYS A 471 6.03 4.40 -2.43
CA CYS A 471 5.46 5.69 -2.87
C CYS A 471 4.85 6.51 -1.72
N ASN A 472 4.48 5.90 -0.60
CA ASN A 472 3.92 6.62 0.56
C ASN A 472 4.97 7.47 1.28
N PHE A 473 6.25 7.11 1.19
CA PHE A 473 7.37 7.82 1.82
C PHE A 473 7.88 9.01 0.98
N SER A 474 8.64 9.90 1.61
CA SER A 474 9.36 10.99 0.94
C SER A 474 10.61 10.44 0.24
N ILE A 475 10.66 10.62 -1.08
CA ILE A 475 11.75 10.18 -1.95
C ILE A 475 12.53 11.42 -2.39
N PRO A 476 13.87 11.44 -2.31
CA PRO A 476 14.76 10.34 -1.88
C PRO A 476 15.03 10.29 -0.37
N GLU A 477 14.68 11.33 0.38
CA GLU A 477 15.11 11.57 1.78
C GLU A 477 14.94 10.36 2.73
N GLU A 478 13.81 9.66 2.68
CA GLU A 478 13.56 8.54 3.60
C GLU A 478 14.14 7.21 3.11
N LEU A 479 14.46 7.12 1.81
CA LEU A 479 15.01 5.93 1.17
C LEU A 479 16.53 5.96 1.09
N GLU A 480 17.16 7.10 1.40
CA GLU A 480 18.61 7.34 1.31
C GLU A 480 19.44 6.25 2.01
N PHE A 481 19.02 5.82 3.21
CA PHE A 481 19.73 4.78 3.98
C PHE A 481 19.75 3.39 3.31
N GLN A 482 18.93 3.17 2.28
CA GLN A 482 18.87 1.95 1.46
C GLN A 482 18.97 2.29 -0.04
N TYR A 483 19.52 3.45 -0.40
CA TYR A 483 19.46 3.99 -1.76
C TYR A 483 19.96 3.01 -2.83
N HIS A 484 21.11 2.38 -2.59
CA HIS A 484 21.68 1.39 -3.51
C HIS A 484 20.75 0.19 -3.69
N ARG A 485 20.23 -0.37 -2.59
CA ARG A 485 19.36 -1.55 -2.57
C ARG A 485 18.04 -1.30 -3.28
N VAL A 486 17.41 -0.14 -3.04
CA VAL A 486 16.17 0.26 -3.72
C VAL A 486 16.39 0.35 -5.23
N ASN A 487 17.42 1.06 -5.68
CA ASN A 487 17.69 1.22 -7.11
C ASN A 487 17.97 -0.12 -7.79
N GLN A 488 18.73 -1.02 -7.15
CA GLN A 488 19.01 -2.35 -7.69
C GLN A 488 17.72 -3.16 -7.91
N LEU A 489 16.82 -3.13 -6.92
CA LEU A 489 15.53 -3.82 -7.00
C LEU A 489 14.62 -3.25 -8.08
N LEU A 490 14.52 -1.92 -8.17
CA LEU A 490 13.69 -1.27 -9.19
C LEU A 490 14.21 -1.55 -10.60
N LEU A 491 15.52 -1.51 -10.82
CA LEU A 491 16.12 -1.86 -12.11
C LEU A 491 15.85 -3.33 -12.49
N LYS A 492 15.86 -4.25 -11.53
CA LYS A 492 15.52 -5.66 -11.74
C LYS A 492 14.04 -5.86 -12.14
N ILE A 493 13.12 -5.01 -11.64
CA ILE A 493 11.71 -5.04 -12.06
C ILE A 493 11.57 -4.61 -13.54
N LEU A 494 12.42 -3.68 -13.98
CA LEU A 494 12.40 -3.11 -15.33
C LEU A 494 13.08 -3.98 -16.40
N GLU A 495 13.68 -5.12 -16.02
CA GLU A 495 14.32 -6.02 -16.97
C GLU A 495 13.31 -6.62 -17.98
N PRO A 496 13.68 -6.78 -19.27
CA PRO A 496 12.77 -7.19 -20.34
C PRO A 496 12.06 -8.53 -20.13
N ALA A 497 12.58 -9.40 -19.27
CA ALA A 497 11.94 -10.68 -18.91
C ALA A 497 10.62 -10.49 -18.15
N ARG A 498 10.35 -9.29 -17.62
CA ARG A 498 9.15 -8.96 -16.85
C ARG A 498 8.22 -8.10 -17.70
N GLN A 499 7.05 -8.62 -18.00
CA GLN A 499 6.12 -8.04 -19.00
C GLN A 499 4.88 -7.37 -18.37
N ASP A 500 4.83 -7.23 -17.04
CA ASP A 500 3.71 -6.59 -16.39
C ASP A 500 3.81 -5.05 -16.51
N GLU A 501 2.92 -4.47 -17.30
CA GLU A 501 2.91 -3.04 -17.58
C GLU A 501 2.53 -2.20 -16.34
N SER A 502 1.70 -2.76 -15.46
CA SER A 502 1.23 -2.08 -14.26
C SER A 502 2.39 -1.79 -13.31
N ILE A 503 3.30 -2.75 -13.12
CA ILE A 503 4.43 -2.60 -12.23
C ILE A 503 5.59 -1.83 -12.87
N GLN A 504 5.83 -1.99 -14.17
CA GLN A 504 6.84 -1.21 -14.89
C GLN A 504 6.60 0.29 -14.72
N ARG A 505 5.33 0.71 -14.82
CA ARG A 505 4.92 2.10 -14.64
C ARG A 505 5.27 2.64 -13.25
N ILE A 506 5.06 1.85 -12.19
CA ILE A 506 5.42 2.25 -10.82
C ILE A 506 6.94 2.33 -10.66
N ALA A 507 7.66 1.31 -11.18
CA ALA A 507 9.10 1.23 -11.03
C ALA A 507 9.82 2.37 -11.76
N VAL A 508 9.45 2.71 -13.00
CA VAL A 508 10.03 3.86 -13.72
C VAL A 508 9.71 5.17 -12.99
N HIS A 509 8.50 5.30 -12.42
CA HIS A 509 8.14 6.48 -11.63
C HIS A 509 9.02 6.64 -10.38
N LEU A 510 9.20 5.57 -9.61
CA LEU A 510 10.08 5.56 -8.43
C LEU A 510 11.54 5.86 -8.83
N CYS A 511 12.02 5.26 -9.91
CA CYS A 511 13.34 5.55 -10.47
C CYS A 511 13.52 7.04 -10.80
N ASN A 512 12.56 7.65 -11.51
CA ASN A 512 12.60 9.07 -11.84
C ASN A 512 12.65 9.96 -10.58
N ALA A 513 11.85 9.63 -9.57
CA ALA A 513 11.84 10.35 -8.30
C ALA A 513 13.18 10.23 -7.54
N LEU A 514 13.81 9.04 -7.56
CA LEU A 514 15.08 8.77 -6.88
C LEU A 514 16.28 9.49 -7.50
N VAL A 515 16.28 9.75 -8.81
CA VAL A 515 17.39 10.45 -9.49
C VAL A 515 17.19 11.98 -9.57
N CYS A 516 15.99 12.47 -9.29
CA CYS A 516 15.64 13.88 -9.44
C CYS A 516 16.30 14.81 -8.40
N GLN A 517 16.48 14.35 -7.15
CA GLN A 517 16.92 15.21 -6.03
C GLN A 517 18.16 14.70 -5.29
N VAL A 518 18.99 13.90 -5.94
CA VAL A 518 20.23 13.36 -5.35
C VAL A 518 21.46 14.08 -5.87
N ASP A 519 22.55 13.98 -5.11
CA ASP A 519 23.86 14.48 -5.51
C ASP A 519 24.44 13.69 -6.71
N ASN A 520 25.53 14.22 -7.28
CA ASN A 520 26.14 13.67 -8.47
C ASN A 520 26.78 12.29 -8.22
N ASP A 521 27.32 12.04 -7.02
CA ASP A 521 27.91 10.75 -6.63
C ASP A 521 26.86 9.62 -6.68
N HIS A 522 25.66 9.88 -6.14
CA HIS A 522 24.54 8.94 -6.21
C HIS A 522 24.07 8.70 -7.66
N LYS A 523 23.97 9.74 -8.49
CA LYS A 523 23.59 9.60 -9.91
C LYS A 523 24.61 8.78 -10.70
N GLU A 524 25.91 8.99 -10.47
CA GLU A 524 26.97 8.21 -11.10
C GLU A 524 26.94 6.74 -10.64
N ALA A 525 26.72 6.50 -9.35
CA ALA A 525 26.60 5.15 -8.81
C ALA A 525 25.43 4.39 -9.47
N VAL A 526 24.24 5.02 -9.57
CA VAL A 526 23.07 4.43 -10.23
C VAL A 526 23.30 4.24 -11.73
N GLY A 527 23.99 5.18 -12.39
CA GLY A 527 24.43 5.05 -13.77
C GLY A 527 25.25 3.78 -14.00
N LYS A 528 26.26 3.55 -13.16
CA LYS A 528 27.13 2.34 -13.18
C LYS A 528 26.37 1.04 -12.90
N MET A 529 25.19 1.10 -12.26
CA MET A 529 24.30 -0.06 -12.07
C MET A 529 23.50 -0.44 -13.33
N GLY A 530 23.65 0.30 -14.43
CA GLY A 530 22.99 0.01 -15.71
C GLY A 530 21.69 0.79 -15.94
N PHE A 531 21.41 1.83 -15.16
CA PHE A 531 20.16 2.60 -15.24
C PHE A 531 19.90 3.18 -16.63
N VAL A 532 20.90 3.83 -17.23
CA VAL A 532 20.76 4.46 -18.57
C VAL A 532 20.39 3.42 -19.62
N THR A 533 21.12 2.29 -19.64
CA THR A 533 20.85 1.18 -20.55
C THR A 533 19.45 0.60 -20.36
N THR A 534 19.00 0.41 -19.12
CA THR A 534 17.65 -0.10 -18.82
C THR A 534 16.55 0.83 -19.34
N MET A 535 16.68 2.15 -19.11
CA MET A 535 15.68 3.11 -19.60
C MET A 535 15.64 3.17 -21.13
N LEU A 536 16.81 3.14 -21.79
CA LEU A 536 16.87 3.11 -23.26
C LEU A 536 16.26 1.84 -23.86
N ASN A 537 16.48 0.68 -23.22
CA ASN A 537 15.84 -0.58 -23.63
C ASN A 537 14.31 -0.52 -23.51
N LEU A 538 13.78 0.10 -22.45
CA LEU A 538 12.33 0.31 -22.29
C LEU A 538 11.77 1.23 -23.39
N ILE A 539 12.46 2.33 -23.67
CA ILE A 539 12.08 3.27 -24.74
C ILE A 539 12.08 2.55 -26.10
N GLN A 540 13.14 1.80 -26.39
CA GLN A 540 13.25 1.03 -27.64
C GLN A 540 12.09 0.04 -27.80
N LYS A 541 11.73 -0.66 -26.71
CA LYS A 541 10.58 -1.58 -26.73
C LYS A 541 9.27 -0.84 -26.99
N LYS A 542 8.98 0.22 -26.23
CA LYS A 542 7.73 0.99 -26.37
C LYS A 542 7.61 1.65 -27.75
N LEU A 543 8.73 2.09 -28.33
CA LEU A 543 8.82 2.59 -29.69
C LEU A 543 8.49 1.49 -30.71
N HIS A 544 9.03 0.28 -30.55
CA HIS A 544 8.70 -0.87 -31.40
C HIS A 544 7.21 -1.24 -31.33
N ASP A 545 6.63 -1.16 -30.13
CA ASP A 545 5.20 -1.38 -29.88
C ASP A 545 4.32 -0.20 -30.36
N LYS A 546 4.93 0.88 -30.86
CA LYS A 546 4.27 2.13 -31.27
C LYS A 546 3.42 2.77 -30.17
N MET A 547 3.87 2.63 -28.93
CA MET A 547 3.19 3.17 -27.76
C MET A 547 3.99 4.31 -27.13
N CYS A 548 3.38 5.49 -27.06
CA CYS A 548 3.87 6.62 -26.26
C CYS A 548 2.95 6.81 -25.05
N ASP A 549 3.26 6.08 -23.98
CA ASP A 549 2.58 6.13 -22.70
C ASP A 549 3.45 6.81 -21.63
N GLN A 550 2.94 6.85 -20.38
CA GLN A 550 3.67 7.41 -19.24
C GLN A 550 4.99 6.69 -18.95
N VAL A 551 5.12 5.40 -19.31
CA VAL A 551 6.36 4.66 -19.10
C VAL A 551 7.45 5.24 -19.99
N MET A 552 7.16 5.49 -21.27
CA MET A 552 8.10 6.14 -22.19
C MET A 552 8.44 7.57 -21.72
N GLU A 553 7.43 8.38 -21.38
CA GLU A 553 7.64 9.76 -20.94
C GLU A 553 8.47 9.86 -19.65
N PHE A 554 8.19 9.01 -18.66
CA PHE A 554 8.97 8.95 -17.41
C PHE A 554 10.36 8.37 -17.62
N SER A 555 10.55 7.44 -18.57
CA SER A 555 11.89 6.93 -18.90
C SER A 555 12.78 8.03 -19.45
N TRP A 556 12.28 8.84 -20.39
CA TRP A 556 13.00 10.01 -20.89
C TRP A 556 13.22 11.08 -19.82
N SER A 557 12.23 11.32 -18.95
CA SER A 557 12.39 12.23 -17.80
C SER A 557 13.46 11.76 -16.82
N ALA A 558 13.52 10.45 -16.54
CA ALA A 558 14.53 9.85 -15.68
C ALA A 558 15.93 9.96 -16.29
N LEU A 559 16.04 9.74 -17.61
CA LEU A 559 17.29 9.93 -18.34
C LEU A 559 17.73 11.41 -18.34
N TRP A 560 16.80 12.35 -18.48
CA TRP A 560 17.12 13.78 -18.34
C TRP A 560 17.67 14.11 -16.95
N ASN A 561 17.07 13.58 -15.89
CA ASN A 561 17.53 13.81 -14.51
C ASN A 561 18.89 13.16 -14.19
N ILE A 562 19.13 11.93 -14.67
CA ILE A 562 20.36 11.20 -14.38
C ILE A 562 21.57 11.70 -15.20
N THR A 563 21.35 12.41 -16.30
CA THR A 563 22.40 13.01 -17.15
C THR A 563 22.75 14.43 -16.73
N ASP A 564 21.92 15.06 -15.90
CA ASP A 564 22.17 16.42 -15.38
C ASP A 564 23.45 16.45 -14.54
N GLU A 565 24.39 17.30 -14.94
CA GLU A 565 25.73 17.49 -14.34
C GLU A 565 26.58 16.21 -14.18
N THR A 566 26.37 15.20 -15.04
CA THR A 566 27.08 13.89 -14.94
C THR A 566 27.64 13.43 -16.31
N PRO A 567 28.88 13.81 -16.65
CA PRO A 567 29.49 13.51 -17.96
C PRO A 567 29.50 12.02 -18.33
N ASP A 568 29.82 11.14 -17.39
CA ASP A 568 29.85 9.68 -17.62
C ASP A 568 28.49 9.14 -18.06
N ASN A 569 27.39 9.64 -17.46
CA ASN A 569 26.04 9.24 -17.83
C ASN A 569 25.62 9.79 -19.20
N CYS A 570 26.03 11.02 -19.54
CA CYS A 570 25.85 11.58 -20.89
C CYS A 570 26.58 10.77 -21.96
N GLU A 571 27.83 10.36 -21.68
CA GLU A 571 28.61 9.53 -22.58
C GLU A 571 27.96 8.14 -22.77
N MET A 572 27.50 7.53 -21.67
CA MET A 572 26.78 6.26 -21.71
C MET A 572 25.50 6.33 -22.55
N PHE A 573 24.73 7.43 -22.48
CA PHE A 573 23.56 7.65 -23.33
C PHE A 573 23.91 7.61 -24.82
N LEU A 574 24.99 8.31 -25.23
CA LEU A 574 25.44 8.34 -26.62
C LEU A 574 25.91 6.96 -27.08
N ASN A 575 26.72 6.28 -26.27
CA ASN A 575 27.24 4.95 -26.56
C ASN A 575 26.14 3.88 -26.69
N CYS A 576 25.05 4.03 -25.96
CA CYS A 576 23.92 3.10 -25.97
C CYS A 576 22.83 3.44 -27.01
N ARG A 577 23.20 4.01 -28.16
CA ARG A 577 22.27 4.37 -29.27
C ARG A 577 21.20 5.40 -28.91
N GLY A 578 21.40 6.21 -27.87
CA GLY A 578 20.42 7.20 -27.41
C GLY A 578 19.97 8.19 -28.49
N MET A 579 20.91 8.64 -29.34
CA MET A 579 20.60 9.53 -30.46
C MET A 579 19.80 8.88 -31.59
N THR A 580 19.95 7.57 -31.79
CA THR A 580 19.14 6.84 -32.77
C THR A 580 17.69 6.77 -32.29
N LEU A 581 17.48 6.41 -31.02
CA LEU A 581 16.15 6.34 -30.41
C LEU A 581 15.46 7.71 -30.38
N PHE A 582 16.22 8.79 -30.11
CA PHE A 582 15.70 10.15 -30.18
C PHE A 582 15.06 10.45 -31.55
N LEU A 583 15.78 10.16 -32.64
CA LEU A 583 15.29 10.41 -34.00
C LEU A 583 14.07 9.57 -34.34
N GLU A 584 14.10 8.28 -34.02
CA GLU A 584 12.99 7.37 -34.29
C GLU A 584 11.74 7.75 -33.47
N CYS A 585 11.89 8.19 -32.22
CA CYS A 585 10.78 8.70 -31.41
C CYS A 585 10.19 10.00 -31.98
N LEU A 586 11.02 10.93 -32.46
CA LEU A 586 10.55 12.18 -33.05
C LEU A 586 9.76 11.94 -34.35
N GLU A 587 10.19 10.94 -35.14
CA GLU A 587 9.53 10.54 -36.38
C GLU A 587 8.18 9.82 -36.13
N GLU A 588 8.14 8.87 -35.18
CA GLU A 588 6.93 8.11 -34.90
C GLU A 588 5.89 8.91 -34.07
N PHE A 589 6.33 9.84 -33.20
CA PHE A 589 5.46 10.55 -32.27
C PHE A 589 5.46 12.10 -32.40
N PRO A 590 5.27 12.67 -33.60
CA PRO A 590 5.45 14.11 -33.86
C PRO A 590 4.52 15.04 -33.05
N ASP A 591 3.39 14.52 -32.58
CA ASP A 591 2.39 15.30 -31.82
C ASP A 591 2.60 15.26 -30.29
N LYS A 592 3.59 14.51 -29.79
CA LYS A 592 3.79 14.27 -28.35
C LYS A 592 4.75 15.27 -27.72
N GLN A 593 4.23 16.44 -27.36
CA GLN A 593 5.06 17.58 -26.94
C GLN A 593 5.79 17.38 -25.60
N GLU A 594 5.18 16.71 -24.62
CA GLU A 594 5.86 16.44 -23.34
C GLU A 594 7.04 15.47 -23.51
N LEU A 595 6.91 14.48 -24.39
CA LEU A 595 7.99 13.57 -24.78
C LEU A 595 9.14 14.36 -25.43
N HIS A 596 8.83 15.22 -26.41
CA HIS A 596 9.81 16.05 -27.10
C HIS A 596 10.58 16.96 -26.14
N ARG A 597 9.87 17.58 -25.19
CA ARG A 597 10.49 18.40 -24.15
C ARG A 597 11.50 17.58 -23.33
N ASN A 598 11.11 16.42 -22.82
CA ASN A 598 11.99 15.58 -22.00
C ASN A 598 13.23 15.12 -22.78
N MET A 599 13.05 14.72 -24.04
CA MET A 599 14.16 14.32 -24.93
C MET A 599 15.13 15.48 -25.17
N LEU A 600 14.62 16.68 -25.47
CA LEU A 600 15.46 17.85 -25.73
C LEU A 600 16.16 18.38 -24.48
N GLY A 601 15.51 18.28 -23.31
CA GLY A 601 16.13 18.60 -22.02
C GLY A 601 17.38 17.74 -21.77
N LEU A 602 17.29 16.43 -22.00
CA LEU A 602 18.44 15.52 -21.92
C LEU A 602 19.55 15.93 -22.88
N LEU A 603 19.22 16.23 -24.14
CA LEU A 603 20.22 16.63 -25.14
C LEU A 603 20.88 17.97 -24.80
N GLY A 604 20.17 18.85 -24.09
CA GLY A 604 20.76 20.04 -23.46
C GLY A 604 21.92 19.66 -22.56
N ASN A 605 21.70 18.77 -21.59
CA ASN A 605 22.73 18.29 -20.66
C ASN A 605 23.92 17.64 -21.38
N VAL A 606 23.67 16.86 -22.45
CA VAL A 606 24.74 16.25 -23.25
C VAL A 606 25.57 17.33 -23.97
N ALA A 607 24.91 18.35 -24.54
CA ALA A 607 25.57 19.46 -25.23
C ALA A 607 26.41 20.34 -24.29
N GLU A 608 26.10 20.39 -22.99
CA GLU A 608 26.92 21.08 -22.01
C GLU A 608 28.32 20.46 -21.88
N VAL A 609 28.46 19.16 -22.11
CA VAL A 609 29.73 18.41 -22.02
C VAL A 609 30.56 18.60 -23.30
N ARG A 610 31.59 19.45 -23.22
CA ARG A 610 32.46 19.80 -24.37
C ARG A 610 33.02 18.59 -25.11
N ALA A 611 33.43 17.53 -24.41
CA ALA A 611 34.02 16.35 -25.03
C ALA A 611 33.02 15.55 -25.90
N LEU A 612 31.71 15.71 -25.66
CA LEU A 612 30.65 14.94 -26.34
C LEU A 612 30.01 15.70 -27.52
N ARG A 613 30.17 17.04 -27.59
CA ARG A 613 29.63 17.87 -28.69
C ARG A 613 29.99 17.39 -30.10
N PRO A 614 31.23 16.90 -30.38
CA PRO A 614 31.55 16.37 -31.71
C PRO A 614 30.64 15.22 -32.15
N GLN A 615 30.08 14.45 -31.21
CA GLN A 615 29.15 13.35 -31.53
C GLN A 615 27.73 13.85 -31.86
N LEU A 616 27.34 15.05 -31.39
CA LEU A 616 26.08 15.70 -31.74
C LEU A 616 26.16 16.44 -33.08
N LEU A 617 27.37 16.75 -33.54
CA LEU A 617 27.62 17.48 -34.78
C LEU A 617 27.55 16.53 -36.00
N THR A 618 26.32 16.15 -36.38
CA THR A 618 26.06 15.40 -37.61
C THR A 618 25.02 16.13 -38.48
N PRO A 619 25.05 15.98 -39.83
CA PRO A 619 24.10 16.68 -40.70
C PRO A 619 22.64 16.39 -40.33
N LYS A 620 22.36 15.13 -39.95
CA LYS A 620 21.02 14.68 -39.56
C LYS A 620 20.55 15.36 -38.26
N PHE A 621 21.38 15.39 -37.22
CA PHE A 621 21.00 15.98 -35.94
C PHE A 621 20.86 17.50 -36.01
N ILE A 622 21.81 18.18 -36.65
CA ILE A 622 21.75 19.64 -36.77
C ILE A 622 20.54 20.08 -37.59
N THR A 623 20.19 19.38 -38.67
CA THR A 623 18.98 19.68 -39.44
C THR A 623 17.74 19.58 -38.56
N VAL A 624 17.61 18.50 -37.78
CA VAL A 624 16.48 18.29 -36.86
C VAL A 624 16.41 19.40 -35.79
N PHE A 625 17.51 19.71 -35.10
CA PHE A 625 17.50 20.80 -34.11
C PHE A 625 17.15 22.14 -34.73
N SER A 626 17.67 22.39 -35.95
CA SER A 626 17.38 23.61 -36.68
C SER A 626 15.90 23.70 -37.08
N ASP A 627 15.24 22.59 -37.42
CA ASP A 627 13.82 22.56 -37.75
C ASP A 627 12.92 22.75 -36.53
N LEU A 628 13.35 22.22 -35.38
CA LEU A 628 12.63 22.41 -34.11
C LEU A 628 12.64 23.86 -33.61
N LEU A 629 13.53 24.73 -34.12
CA LEU A 629 13.53 26.17 -33.80
C LEU A 629 12.22 26.87 -34.21
N ASP A 630 11.56 26.39 -35.27
CA ASP A 630 10.30 26.95 -35.76
C ASP A 630 9.07 26.36 -35.02
N SER A 631 9.28 25.44 -34.09
CA SER A 631 8.21 24.81 -33.30
C SER A 631 7.57 25.78 -32.31
N LYS A 632 6.23 25.83 -32.34
CA LYS A 632 5.38 26.57 -31.38
C LYS A 632 4.71 25.66 -30.37
N ALA A 633 5.18 24.42 -30.27
CA ALA A 633 4.55 23.42 -29.46
C ALA A 633 5.02 23.52 -27.99
N ASP A 634 4.07 23.34 -27.06
CA ASP A 634 4.24 23.63 -25.63
C ASP A 634 4.76 25.07 -25.38
N GLY A 635 4.20 26.04 -26.11
CA GLY A 635 4.65 27.43 -26.09
C GLY A 635 5.98 27.60 -26.83
N ILE A 636 7.03 27.97 -26.09
CA ILE A 636 8.39 28.13 -26.63
C ILE A 636 9.34 27.03 -26.16
N GLU A 637 8.88 26.03 -25.40
CA GLU A 637 9.79 25.10 -24.70
C GLU A 637 10.62 24.23 -25.64
N VAL A 638 9.98 23.64 -26.66
CA VAL A 638 10.65 22.80 -27.66
C VAL A 638 11.69 23.61 -28.45
N SER A 639 11.31 24.78 -28.97
CA SER A 639 12.22 25.65 -29.73
C SER A 639 13.31 26.26 -28.87
N TYR A 640 13.02 26.60 -27.61
CA TYR A 640 13.99 27.09 -26.64
C TYR A 640 15.07 26.05 -26.33
N ASN A 641 14.68 24.80 -26.04
CA ASN A 641 15.62 23.72 -25.71
C ASN A 641 16.47 23.34 -26.92
N ALA A 642 15.87 23.24 -28.12
CA ALA A 642 16.63 23.01 -29.36
C ALA A 642 17.67 24.12 -29.62
N CYS A 643 17.29 25.39 -29.37
CA CYS A 643 18.20 26.52 -29.47
C CYS A 643 19.30 26.48 -28.41
N GLY A 644 19.03 25.96 -27.21
CA GLY A 644 20.04 25.75 -26.16
C GLY A 644 21.10 24.73 -26.58
N VAL A 645 20.68 23.58 -27.09
CA VAL A 645 21.59 22.56 -27.67
C VAL A 645 22.48 23.18 -28.75
N LEU A 646 21.88 23.87 -29.71
CA LEU A 646 22.62 24.55 -30.78
C LEU A 646 23.55 25.64 -30.24
N SER A 647 23.16 26.37 -29.19
CA SER A 647 24.00 27.43 -28.59
C SER A 647 25.28 26.86 -28.00
N HIS A 648 25.23 25.70 -27.35
CA HIS A 648 26.41 25.01 -26.85
C HIS A 648 27.32 24.47 -27.97
N ILE A 649 26.75 24.00 -29.08
CA ILE A 649 27.53 23.54 -30.25
C ILE A 649 28.18 24.73 -30.96
N MET A 650 27.41 25.79 -31.21
CA MET A 650 27.89 27.00 -31.90
C MET A 650 29.03 27.69 -31.15
N PHE A 651 29.03 27.57 -29.82
CA PHE A 651 30.06 28.11 -28.93
C PHE A 651 31.48 27.58 -29.23
N ASP A 652 31.61 26.35 -29.77
CA ASP A 652 32.93 25.78 -30.10
C ASP A 652 33.62 26.47 -31.29
N GLY A 653 32.90 27.35 -32.00
CA GLY A 653 33.44 28.18 -33.08
C GLY A 653 33.38 27.53 -34.47
N PRO A 654 33.84 28.25 -35.51
CA PRO A 654 33.76 27.80 -36.89
C PRO A 654 34.67 26.58 -37.17
N ASP A 655 35.85 26.51 -36.54
CA ASP A 655 36.81 25.42 -36.76
C ASP A 655 36.28 24.06 -36.27
N ALA A 656 35.35 24.07 -35.31
CA ALA A 656 34.67 22.87 -34.84
C ALA A 656 33.56 22.40 -35.81
N TRP A 657 33.08 23.26 -36.72
CA TRP A 657 31.99 22.95 -37.65
C TRP A 657 32.49 22.19 -38.89
N ALA A 658 32.79 20.90 -38.71
CA ALA A 658 33.41 20.06 -39.74
C ALA A 658 32.46 19.59 -40.87
N MET A 659 31.26 20.17 -41.01
CA MET A 659 30.21 19.70 -41.94
C MET A 659 29.91 20.73 -43.04
N GLU A 660 29.63 20.25 -44.25
CA GLU A 660 29.28 21.11 -45.40
C GLU A 660 27.84 21.61 -45.35
N GLU A 661 26.88 20.75 -44.96
CA GLU A 661 25.46 21.09 -44.86
C GLU A 661 24.85 20.50 -43.57
N PRO A 662 23.95 21.23 -42.86
CA PRO A 662 23.60 22.63 -43.10
C PRO A 662 24.76 23.57 -42.75
N LYS A 663 24.87 24.69 -43.49
CA LYS A 663 25.91 25.70 -43.21
C LYS A 663 25.71 26.32 -41.84
N ARG A 664 26.83 26.55 -41.13
CA ARG A 664 26.84 27.16 -39.80
C ARG A 664 26.07 28.48 -39.77
N ASP A 665 26.28 29.34 -40.77
CA ASP A 665 25.65 30.66 -40.85
C ASP A 665 24.13 30.58 -41.03
N ASP A 666 23.63 29.66 -41.86
CA ASP A 666 22.19 29.46 -42.06
C ASP A 666 21.49 29.01 -40.76
N VAL A 667 22.14 28.14 -39.98
CA VAL A 667 21.62 27.70 -38.67
C VAL A 667 21.65 28.85 -37.66
N MET A 668 22.72 29.66 -37.64
CA MET A 668 22.77 30.85 -36.78
C MET A 668 21.66 31.86 -37.10
N ASP A 669 21.36 32.09 -38.38
CA ASP A 669 20.28 32.98 -38.81
C ASP A 669 18.91 32.48 -38.36
N ARG A 670 18.67 31.16 -38.44
CA ARG A 670 17.44 30.54 -37.90
C ARG A 670 17.34 30.69 -36.39
N MET A 671 18.44 30.49 -35.66
CA MET A 671 18.48 30.69 -34.20
C MET A 671 18.14 32.15 -33.83
N TRP A 672 18.71 33.13 -34.53
CA TRP A 672 18.38 34.54 -34.34
C TRP A 672 16.90 34.83 -34.54
N LYS A 673 16.32 34.30 -35.62
CA LYS A 673 14.89 34.46 -35.92
C LYS A 673 14.01 33.84 -34.83
N ALA A 674 14.39 32.67 -34.32
CA ALA A 674 13.66 32.00 -33.25
C ALA A 674 13.70 32.81 -31.94
N ILE A 675 14.89 33.23 -31.49
CA ILE A 675 15.05 33.99 -30.23
C ILE A 675 14.25 35.30 -30.27
N ARG A 676 14.28 36.03 -31.39
CA ARG A 676 13.51 37.26 -31.58
C ARG A 676 11.99 37.06 -31.60
N SER A 677 11.53 35.86 -31.90
CA SER A 677 10.10 35.54 -31.95
C SER A 677 9.48 35.27 -30.58
N TRP A 678 10.29 34.98 -29.57
CA TRP A 678 9.82 34.60 -28.24
C TRP A 678 9.45 35.81 -27.40
N ASP A 679 8.32 35.73 -26.69
CA ASP A 679 7.97 36.71 -25.65
C ASP A 679 8.84 36.47 -24.40
N VAL A 680 9.54 37.51 -23.93
CA VAL A 680 10.38 37.46 -22.73
C VAL A 680 9.58 37.15 -21.46
N ASN A 681 8.27 37.35 -21.43
CA ASN A 681 7.42 37.01 -20.29
C ASN A 681 6.85 35.58 -20.37
N SER A 682 7.23 34.81 -21.40
CA SER A 682 6.80 33.42 -21.55
C SER A 682 7.23 32.60 -20.34
N ARG A 683 6.26 31.98 -19.68
CA ARG A 683 6.53 31.01 -18.62
C ARG A 683 7.01 29.70 -19.24
N ARG A 684 8.03 29.11 -18.63
CA ARG A 684 8.64 27.85 -19.06
C ARG A 684 8.71 26.91 -17.87
N ASN A 685 8.47 25.64 -18.10
CA ASN A 685 8.56 24.57 -17.12
C ASN A 685 10.01 24.05 -16.97
N ILE A 686 10.96 24.99 -16.84
CA ILE A 686 12.39 24.70 -16.71
C ILE A 686 12.88 25.29 -15.39
N ASN A 687 13.56 24.48 -14.60
CA ASN A 687 14.06 24.84 -13.29
C ASN A 687 15.59 24.70 -13.24
N TYR A 688 16.31 25.81 -13.37
CA TYR A 688 17.76 25.84 -13.28
C TYR A 688 18.22 25.72 -11.83
N ARG A 689 19.01 24.67 -11.55
CA ARG A 689 19.71 24.48 -10.27
C ARG A 689 20.98 25.33 -10.18
N SER A 690 21.67 25.46 -11.31
CA SER A 690 22.79 26.35 -11.52
C SER A 690 22.64 27.07 -12.86
N PHE A 691 23.20 28.27 -12.97
CA PHE A 691 23.41 28.99 -14.23
C PHE A 691 24.80 28.76 -14.81
N GLU A 692 25.69 28.00 -14.18
CA GLU A 692 27.04 27.78 -14.66
C GLU A 692 27.09 27.39 -16.17
N PRO A 693 26.25 26.47 -16.69
CA PRO A 693 26.26 26.14 -18.11
C PRO A 693 25.90 27.33 -19.02
N ILE A 694 24.92 28.15 -18.64
CA ILE A 694 24.50 29.35 -19.38
C ILE A 694 25.58 30.43 -19.28
N LEU A 695 26.14 30.63 -18.09
CA LEU A 695 27.15 31.64 -17.81
C LEU A 695 28.44 31.38 -18.59
N ARG A 696 28.80 30.12 -18.85
CA ARG A 696 29.95 29.74 -19.69
C ARG A 696 29.82 30.20 -21.15
N LEU A 697 28.61 30.48 -21.64
CA LEU A 697 28.37 30.95 -23.00
C LEU A 697 28.55 32.47 -23.17
N LEU A 698 28.52 33.23 -22.08
CA LEU A 698 28.68 34.69 -22.11
C LEU A 698 30.07 35.22 -22.54
N PRO A 699 31.22 34.62 -22.16
CA PRO A 699 32.53 35.26 -22.29
C PRO A 699 33.16 35.37 -23.70
N GLN A 700 32.46 35.06 -24.80
CA GLN A 700 33.08 35.03 -26.14
C GLN A 700 32.19 35.56 -27.28
N SER A 701 32.81 36.08 -28.35
CA SER A 701 32.13 36.67 -29.52
C SER A 701 32.22 35.87 -30.82
N ILE A 702 32.86 34.70 -30.80
CA ILE A 702 33.01 33.80 -31.96
C ILE A 702 31.64 33.22 -32.41
N ALA A 703 30.66 33.19 -31.51
CA ALA A 703 29.30 32.77 -31.78
C ALA A 703 28.29 33.77 -31.18
N PRO A 704 28.05 34.92 -31.84
CA PRO A 704 27.19 35.98 -31.30
C PRO A 704 25.78 35.51 -30.92
N VAL A 705 25.23 34.55 -31.67
CA VAL A 705 23.90 33.98 -31.40
C VAL A 705 23.84 33.15 -30.10
N SER A 706 24.95 32.48 -29.74
CA SER A 706 25.04 31.70 -28.50
C SER A 706 25.09 32.63 -27.28
N GLN A 707 25.89 33.71 -27.35
CA GLN A 707 25.92 34.76 -26.34
C GLN A 707 24.55 35.45 -26.21
N HIS A 708 23.84 35.65 -27.33
CA HIS A 708 22.50 36.23 -27.35
C HIS A 708 21.46 35.32 -26.69
N TRP A 709 21.44 34.03 -27.01
CA TRP A 709 20.56 33.05 -26.37
C TRP A 709 20.80 32.98 -24.86
N ALA A 710 22.05 32.91 -24.42
CA ALA A 710 22.40 32.87 -23.00
C ALA A 710 21.91 34.12 -22.25
N THR A 711 22.09 35.30 -22.85
CA THR A 711 21.61 36.56 -22.27
C THR A 711 20.08 36.63 -22.25
N TRP A 712 19.40 36.19 -23.31
CA TRP A 712 17.95 36.10 -23.38
C TRP A 712 17.39 35.13 -22.32
N ALA A 713 18.03 33.97 -22.15
CA ALA A 713 17.63 32.98 -21.17
C ALA A 713 17.66 33.54 -19.75
N LEU A 714 18.75 34.23 -19.39
CA LEU A 714 18.87 34.93 -18.11
C LEU A 714 17.80 36.02 -17.97
N TYR A 715 17.56 36.80 -19.02
CA TYR A 715 16.56 37.86 -19.03
C TYR A 715 15.15 37.35 -18.78
N ASN A 716 14.70 36.33 -19.51
CA ASN A 716 13.41 35.69 -19.26
C ASN A 716 13.30 35.16 -17.82
N LEU A 717 14.34 34.48 -17.29
CA LEU A 717 14.28 33.88 -15.96
C LEU A 717 14.16 34.92 -14.84
N VAL A 718 14.96 36.00 -14.89
CA VAL A 718 14.90 37.07 -13.88
C VAL A 718 13.63 37.92 -14.03
N SER A 719 13.05 38.04 -15.23
CA SER A 719 11.80 38.74 -15.43
C SER A 719 10.59 37.94 -14.94
N VAL A 720 10.54 36.63 -15.20
CA VAL A 720 9.40 35.77 -14.86
C VAL A 720 9.44 35.30 -13.40
N TYR A 721 10.63 35.00 -12.85
CA TYR A 721 10.80 34.52 -11.48
C TYR A 721 11.93 35.26 -10.72
N PRO A 722 11.82 36.59 -10.54
CA PRO A 722 12.88 37.42 -9.99
C PRO A 722 13.34 36.98 -8.59
N GLY A 723 12.40 36.67 -7.69
CA GLY A 723 12.72 36.29 -6.32
C GLY A 723 13.55 35.02 -6.17
N LYS A 724 13.55 34.15 -7.18
CA LYS A 724 14.35 32.90 -7.19
C LYS A 724 15.66 33.07 -7.94
N TYR A 725 15.60 33.62 -9.16
CA TYR A 725 16.74 33.59 -10.07
C TYR A 725 17.65 34.81 -9.98
N CYS A 726 17.18 35.98 -9.51
CA CYS A 726 18.08 37.12 -9.27
C CYS A 726 19.14 36.77 -8.20
N PRO A 727 18.79 36.20 -7.02
CA PRO A 727 19.80 35.81 -6.03
C PRO A 727 20.77 34.74 -6.54
N LEU A 728 20.28 33.74 -7.28
CA LEU A 728 21.12 32.68 -7.85
C LEU A 728 22.14 33.25 -8.84
N LEU A 729 21.69 34.13 -9.75
CA LEU A 729 22.57 34.77 -10.74
C LEU A 729 23.66 35.64 -10.10
N ILE A 730 23.32 36.37 -9.04
CA ILE A 730 24.29 37.17 -8.28
C ILE A 730 25.30 36.26 -7.60
N LYS A 731 24.83 35.21 -6.92
CA LYS A 731 25.67 34.25 -6.18
C LYS A 731 26.70 33.56 -7.08
N GLU A 732 26.31 33.21 -8.30
CA GLU A 732 27.19 32.54 -9.27
C GLU A 732 28.03 33.51 -10.11
N GLY A 733 28.09 34.80 -9.73
CA GLY A 733 28.96 35.78 -10.38
C GLY A 733 28.49 36.23 -11.77
N GLY A 734 27.22 35.97 -12.13
CA GLY A 734 26.69 36.29 -13.45
C GLY A 734 26.67 37.79 -13.78
N ILE A 735 26.55 38.66 -12.77
CA ILE A 735 26.59 40.12 -12.96
C ILE A 735 27.94 40.58 -13.51
N ALA A 736 29.05 40.01 -13.02
CA ALA A 736 30.39 40.34 -13.50
C ALA A 736 30.59 39.88 -14.96
N LEU A 737 29.98 38.75 -15.34
CA LEU A 737 30.02 38.25 -16.71
C LEU A 737 29.18 39.10 -17.66
N LEU A 738 27.99 39.53 -17.24
CA LEU A 738 27.14 40.44 -18.02
C LEU A 738 27.79 41.81 -18.21
N GLN A 739 28.53 42.30 -17.21
CA GLN A 739 29.30 43.53 -17.36
C GLN A 739 30.37 43.41 -18.46
N LYS A 740 31.08 42.27 -18.52
CA LYS A 740 32.01 41.99 -19.63
C LYS A 740 31.32 41.96 -20.99
N VAL A 741 30.08 41.45 -21.08
CA VAL A 741 29.30 41.48 -22.33
C VAL A 741 29.03 42.92 -22.80
N LEU A 742 28.81 43.85 -21.88
CA LEU A 742 28.62 45.28 -22.23
C LEU A 742 29.92 45.92 -22.75
N GLU A 743 31.05 45.57 -22.14
CA GLU A 743 32.39 46.08 -22.46
C GLU A 743 32.96 45.52 -23.79
N LEU A 744 32.49 44.35 -24.23
CA LEU A 744 32.94 43.72 -25.48
C LEU A 744 32.37 44.45 -26.71
N ASP A 745 33.23 45.05 -27.53
CA ASP A 745 32.84 45.71 -28.80
C ASP A 745 32.19 44.75 -29.81
N THR A 746 32.58 43.47 -29.76
CA THR A 746 32.07 42.43 -30.65
C THR A 746 30.69 41.89 -30.26
N SER A 747 30.15 42.28 -29.09
CA SER A 747 28.82 41.86 -28.65
C SER A 747 27.72 42.67 -29.34
N HIS A 748 26.69 41.99 -29.83
CA HIS A 748 25.59 42.62 -30.55
C HIS A 748 24.78 43.58 -29.66
N GLU A 749 24.30 44.70 -30.21
CA GLU A 749 23.63 45.75 -29.43
C GLU A 749 22.34 45.27 -28.74
N GLU A 750 21.54 44.43 -29.41
CA GLU A 750 20.36 43.80 -28.80
C GLU A 750 20.73 42.92 -27.58
N THR A 751 21.87 42.23 -27.63
CA THR A 751 22.38 41.44 -26.51
C THR A 751 22.79 42.35 -25.36
N LYS A 752 23.48 43.47 -25.65
CA LYS A 752 23.85 44.46 -24.64
C LYS A 752 22.62 45.07 -23.97
N ASP A 753 21.56 45.34 -24.72
CA ASP A 753 20.30 45.86 -24.16
C ASP A 753 19.65 44.88 -23.18
N MET A 754 19.56 43.60 -23.54
CA MET A 754 19.07 42.57 -22.61
C MET A 754 19.96 42.46 -21.37
N ALA A 755 21.29 42.46 -21.53
CA ALA A 755 22.23 42.40 -20.40
C ALA A 755 22.03 43.57 -19.41
N ARG A 756 21.80 44.80 -19.91
CA ARG A 756 21.46 45.96 -19.06
C ARG A 756 20.18 45.72 -18.26
N LYS A 757 19.13 45.20 -18.92
CA LYS A 757 17.84 44.89 -18.27
C LYS A 757 17.98 43.80 -17.20
N VAL A 758 18.78 42.76 -17.45
CA VAL A 758 19.08 41.74 -16.42
C VAL A 758 19.75 42.36 -15.20
N MET A 759 20.76 43.21 -15.43
CA MET A 759 21.48 43.89 -14.35
C MET A 759 20.58 44.86 -13.57
N GLU A 760 19.67 45.56 -14.24
CA GLU A 760 18.65 46.42 -13.62
C GLU A 760 17.69 45.61 -12.74
N HIS A 761 17.15 44.51 -13.28
CA HIS A 761 16.28 43.59 -12.54
C HIS A 761 16.95 43.01 -11.29
N CYS A 762 18.26 42.71 -11.37
CA CYS A 762 19.04 42.20 -10.24
C CYS A 762 19.50 43.30 -9.27
N GLY A 763 19.54 44.57 -9.71
CA GLY A 763 19.96 45.70 -8.89
C GLY A 763 19.13 45.88 -7.62
N ASN A 764 17.83 45.57 -7.69
CA ASN A 764 16.90 45.64 -6.55
C ASN A 764 17.11 44.54 -5.49
N PHE A 765 17.97 43.55 -5.75
CA PHE A 765 18.24 42.42 -4.84
C PHE A 765 19.63 42.52 -4.18
N LYS A 766 20.34 43.64 -4.34
CA LYS A 766 21.68 43.86 -3.78
C LYS A 766 21.71 44.25 -2.29
N GLU A 767 20.57 44.54 -1.65
CA GLU A 767 20.51 45.14 -0.29
C GLU A 767 19.83 44.29 0.81
N ASP A 768 19.57 42.99 0.61
CA ASP A 768 19.01 42.15 1.67
C ASP A 768 19.96 40.99 2.02
N PRO A 769 20.71 41.05 3.14
CA PRO A 769 21.48 39.92 3.62
C PRO A 769 20.51 38.91 4.23
N MET A 770 20.19 37.85 3.50
CA MET A 770 19.41 36.76 4.04
C MET A 770 20.17 36.10 5.20
N ASP A 771 19.62 36.26 6.39
CA ASP A 771 20.09 35.77 7.68
C ASP A 771 20.16 34.23 7.68
N THR A 772 21.37 33.66 7.64
CA THR A 772 21.59 32.20 7.70
C THR A 772 21.61 31.65 9.14
N SER A 773 21.16 32.42 10.14
CA SER A 773 21.06 31.96 11.54
C SER A 773 19.65 32.07 12.12
N SER A 774 18.73 31.23 11.64
CA SER A 774 17.62 30.75 12.48
C SER A 774 17.29 29.30 12.13
N GLY A 775 17.72 28.41 13.04
CA GLY A 775 17.36 26.99 12.99
C GLY A 775 15.88 26.82 13.26
N GLY A 776 15.09 26.58 12.22
CA GLY A 776 13.65 26.33 12.35
C GLY A 776 12.85 26.71 11.11
N GLY A 777 13.21 26.19 9.94
CA GLY A 777 12.55 26.59 8.69
C GLY A 777 12.88 25.73 7.49
N ARG A 778 12.83 24.39 7.62
CA ARG A 778 12.98 23.47 6.48
C ARG A 778 11.66 23.04 5.84
N THR A 779 10.51 23.59 6.26
CA THR A 779 9.20 23.07 5.82
C THR A 779 8.30 24.04 5.06
N LEU A 780 8.62 25.33 4.93
CA LEU A 780 7.74 26.29 4.23
C LEU A 780 8.32 26.98 2.99
N GLY A 781 9.62 26.86 2.70
CA GLY A 781 10.25 27.40 1.49
C GLY A 781 10.13 26.51 0.24
N CYS A 782 9.69 25.26 0.40
CA CYS A 782 9.68 24.27 -0.68
C CYS A 782 8.33 24.14 -1.43
N ALA A 783 7.27 24.81 -0.97
CA ALA A 783 5.92 24.63 -1.51
C ALA A 783 5.63 25.39 -2.83
N PHE A 784 6.56 26.20 -3.35
CA PHE A 784 6.46 26.85 -4.66
C PHE A 784 7.42 26.29 -5.72
N LEU A 785 8.16 25.22 -5.41
CA LEU A 785 9.33 24.82 -6.20
C LEU A 785 9.07 23.98 -7.47
N LEU A 786 7.82 23.68 -7.84
CA LEU A 786 7.54 22.41 -8.53
C LEU A 786 6.37 22.43 -9.53
N GLY A 787 6.48 23.26 -10.57
CA GLY A 787 5.49 23.29 -11.65
C GLY A 787 5.40 22.01 -12.49
N GLY A 788 6.51 21.27 -12.65
CA GLY A 788 6.54 20.09 -13.54
C GLY A 788 6.89 18.77 -12.86
N GLY A 789 7.80 18.75 -11.89
CA GLY A 789 8.31 17.50 -11.30
C GLY A 789 7.53 17.03 -10.06
N ILE A 790 7.24 17.92 -9.11
CA ILE A 790 6.51 17.54 -7.88
C ILE A 790 5.04 17.92 -7.88
N GLY A 791 4.59 18.90 -8.67
CA GLY A 791 3.17 19.00 -9.04
C GLY A 791 2.71 17.72 -9.74
N LEU A 792 3.55 17.18 -10.64
CA LEU A 792 3.38 15.86 -11.21
C LEU A 792 3.57 14.80 -10.12
N TYR A 793 4.67 14.69 -9.37
CA TYR A 793 4.83 13.70 -8.28
C TYR A 793 3.65 13.66 -7.30
N GLN A 794 3.11 14.78 -6.82
CA GLN A 794 1.98 14.81 -5.88
C GLN A 794 0.66 14.50 -6.56
N THR A 795 0.41 15.03 -7.76
CA THR A 795 -0.82 14.74 -8.54
C THR A 795 -0.82 13.30 -9.02
N VAL A 796 0.32 12.80 -9.49
CA VAL A 796 0.62 11.42 -9.92
C VAL A 796 0.61 10.49 -8.73
N LYS A 797 1.29 10.78 -7.60
CA LYS A 797 1.17 10.02 -6.34
C LYS A 797 -0.29 9.89 -5.92
N PHE A 798 -1.08 10.96 -5.98
CA PHE A 798 -2.50 10.94 -5.64
C PHE A 798 -3.37 10.20 -6.68
N THR A 799 -3.11 10.39 -7.98
CA THR A 799 -3.80 9.70 -9.08
C THR A 799 -3.45 8.20 -9.11
N PHE A 800 -2.23 7.82 -8.78
CA PHE A 800 -1.74 6.45 -8.76
C PHE A 800 -2.09 5.71 -7.47
N GLN A 801 -2.07 6.37 -6.31
CA GLN A 801 -2.66 5.81 -5.08
C GLN A 801 -4.15 5.50 -5.30
N ARG A 802 -4.88 6.35 -6.05
CA ARG A 802 -6.26 6.06 -6.49
C ARG A 802 -6.35 4.93 -7.50
N HIS A 803 -5.59 4.99 -8.58
CA HIS A 803 -5.65 4.03 -9.70
C HIS A 803 -5.15 2.62 -9.32
N PHE A 804 -4.24 2.49 -8.34
CA PHE A 804 -3.75 1.19 -7.87
C PHE A 804 -4.52 0.62 -6.68
N ALA A 805 -5.18 1.46 -5.87
CA ALA A 805 -6.25 1.00 -4.98
C ALA A 805 -7.45 0.48 -5.79
N GLU A 806 -7.69 1.04 -6.99
CA GLU A 806 -8.69 0.57 -7.96
C GLU A 806 -8.26 -0.75 -8.65
N GLN A 807 -6.97 -0.95 -8.99
CA GLN A 807 -6.44 -2.17 -9.66
C GLN A 807 -6.19 -3.40 -8.73
N GLU A 808 -6.41 -3.35 -7.41
CA GLU A 808 -6.36 -4.56 -6.53
C GLU A 808 -7.63 -5.42 -6.64
N THR A 809 -8.56 -5.03 -7.52
CA THR A 809 -9.84 -5.70 -7.77
C THR A 809 -9.76 -6.86 -8.77
N ASP A 810 -8.60 -7.11 -9.39
CA ASP A 810 -8.40 -8.19 -10.36
C ASP A 810 -8.22 -9.57 -9.68
N ALA A 811 -9.28 -10.04 -9.02
CA ALA A 811 -9.64 -11.45 -9.10
C ALA A 811 -10.43 -11.64 -10.42
N PRO A 812 -10.33 -12.79 -11.10
CA PRO A 812 -11.02 -12.98 -12.37
C PRO A 812 -12.54 -13.11 -12.13
N GLU A 813 -13.25 -11.99 -12.08
CA GLU A 813 -14.70 -11.96 -12.10
C GLU A 813 -15.21 -11.75 -13.52
N THR A 814 -16.01 -12.70 -13.98
CA THR A 814 -16.59 -12.78 -15.33
C THR A 814 -17.70 -11.76 -15.58
N GLY A 815 -17.50 -10.47 -15.26
CA GLY A 815 -18.48 -9.38 -15.40
C GLY A 815 -17.91 -8.13 -16.08
N PRO A 816 -18.77 -7.24 -16.64
CA PRO A 816 -18.31 -6.00 -17.28
C PRO A 816 -17.77 -5.00 -16.23
N LYS A 817 -16.69 -4.30 -16.57
CA LYS A 817 -16.08 -3.27 -15.70
C LYS A 817 -16.97 -2.02 -15.68
N LEU A 818 -17.43 -1.60 -14.50
CA LEU A 818 -18.31 -0.44 -14.35
C LEU A 818 -17.58 0.71 -13.65
N THR A 819 -17.59 1.91 -14.21
CA THR A 819 -17.04 3.14 -13.57
C THR A 819 -18.14 4.20 -13.43
N LEU A 820 -18.55 4.49 -12.20
CA LEU A 820 -19.59 5.45 -11.84
C LEU A 820 -19.01 6.84 -11.53
N TYR A 821 -19.27 7.81 -12.40
CA TYR A 821 -19.01 9.22 -12.15
C TYR A 821 -20.20 9.83 -11.40
N GLN A 822 -19.97 10.33 -10.19
CA GLN A 822 -21.05 10.78 -9.32
C GLN A 822 -20.75 12.03 -8.48
N TYR A 823 -21.82 12.55 -7.87
CA TYR A 823 -21.72 13.27 -6.60
C TYR A 823 -22.30 12.38 -5.51
N LYS A 824 -21.54 12.09 -4.44
CA LYS A 824 -21.97 11.18 -3.37
C LYS A 824 -23.30 11.60 -2.73
N ALA A 825 -23.47 12.89 -2.46
CA ALA A 825 -24.70 13.44 -1.87
C ALA A 825 -25.86 13.63 -2.87
N CYS A 826 -25.70 13.23 -4.14
CA CYS A 826 -26.76 13.39 -5.16
C CYS A 826 -27.74 12.20 -5.14
N PRO A 827 -29.07 12.44 -5.08
CA PRO A 827 -30.07 11.37 -5.05
C PRO A 827 -30.04 10.49 -6.31
N PHE A 828 -29.79 11.07 -7.48
CA PHE A 828 -29.69 10.30 -8.73
C PHE A 828 -28.49 9.35 -8.72
N CYS A 829 -27.38 9.74 -8.08
CA CYS A 829 -26.18 8.90 -7.97
C CYS A 829 -26.36 7.82 -6.89
N SER A 830 -26.92 8.18 -5.73
CA SER A 830 -27.27 7.22 -4.68
C SER A 830 -28.24 6.14 -5.17
N LYS A 831 -29.15 6.49 -6.09
CA LYS A 831 -30.04 5.54 -6.77
C LYS A 831 -29.27 4.48 -7.56
N VAL A 832 -28.30 4.89 -8.37
CA VAL A 832 -27.44 3.97 -9.15
C VAL A 832 -26.59 3.13 -8.22
N ARG A 833 -25.97 3.72 -7.20
CA ARG A 833 -25.22 2.97 -6.17
C ARG A 833 -26.08 1.90 -5.51
N THR A 834 -27.27 2.28 -5.04
CA THR A 834 -28.23 1.35 -4.41
C THR A 834 -28.52 0.14 -5.30
N PHE A 835 -28.68 0.35 -6.60
CA PHE A 835 -28.89 -0.73 -7.56
C PHE A 835 -27.66 -1.62 -7.72
N LEU A 836 -26.48 -1.03 -7.91
CA LEU A 836 -25.22 -1.78 -8.08
C LEU A 836 -24.87 -2.57 -6.80
N ASP A 837 -25.00 -1.91 -5.64
CA ASP A 837 -24.79 -2.49 -4.31
C ASP A 837 -25.76 -3.67 -4.10
N TYR A 838 -27.05 -3.52 -4.37
CA TYR A 838 -28.04 -4.59 -4.17
C TYR A 838 -27.77 -5.83 -5.04
N HIS A 839 -27.28 -5.63 -6.27
CA HIS A 839 -26.97 -6.73 -7.19
C HIS A 839 -25.55 -7.30 -7.04
N GLY A 840 -24.75 -6.78 -6.11
CA GLY A 840 -23.36 -7.21 -5.92
C GLY A 840 -22.49 -6.97 -7.14
N LEU A 841 -22.80 -5.96 -7.95
CA LEU A 841 -22.01 -5.64 -9.15
C LEU A 841 -20.77 -4.85 -8.74
N PRO A 842 -19.55 -5.27 -9.13
CA PRO A 842 -18.35 -4.49 -8.86
C PRO A 842 -18.36 -3.21 -9.71
N TYR A 843 -18.07 -2.07 -9.08
CA TYR A 843 -17.94 -0.79 -9.77
C TYR A 843 -16.94 0.15 -9.09
N GLU A 844 -16.25 0.94 -9.90
CA GLU A 844 -15.37 2.02 -9.47
C GLU A 844 -16.16 3.33 -9.33
N ILE A 845 -15.74 4.20 -8.40
CA ILE A 845 -16.38 5.51 -8.19
C ILE A 845 -15.39 6.62 -8.57
N VAL A 846 -15.82 7.49 -9.49
CA VAL A 846 -15.15 8.76 -9.77
C VAL A 846 -15.99 9.90 -9.19
N GLU A 847 -15.60 10.38 -8.01
CA GLU A 847 -16.23 11.57 -7.43
C GLU A 847 -15.89 12.82 -8.28
N VAL A 848 -16.93 13.45 -8.81
CA VAL A 848 -16.82 14.61 -9.70
C VAL A 848 -16.77 15.87 -8.85
N ASN A 849 -15.86 16.79 -9.14
CA ASN A 849 -15.85 18.09 -8.48
C ASN A 849 -17.09 18.91 -8.92
N PRO A 850 -18.00 19.34 -8.02
CA PRO A 850 -19.25 19.99 -8.41
C PRO A 850 -19.09 21.35 -9.11
N VAL A 851 -17.97 22.04 -8.88
CA VAL A 851 -17.67 23.39 -9.39
C VAL A 851 -16.95 23.31 -10.74
N MET A 852 -15.80 22.65 -10.79
CA MET A 852 -14.95 22.58 -12.00
C MET A 852 -15.33 21.45 -12.96
N ARG A 853 -15.96 20.38 -12.44
CA ARG A 853 -16.44 19.19 -13.20
C ARG A 853 -15.40 18.62 -14.16
N GLN A 854 -14.12 18.64 -13.77
CA GLN A 854 -13.01 18.26 -14.65
C GLN A 854 -13.11 16.79 -15.08
N GLU A 855 -13.59 15.95 -14.16
CA GLU A 855 -13.70 14.50 -14.30
C GLU A 855 -14.72 14.07 -15.35
N ILE A 856 -15.63 14.96 -15.76
CA ILE A 856 -16.65 14.68 -16.80
C ILE A 856 -16.49 15.62 -18.01
N LYS A 857 -15.36 16.33 -18.14
CA LYS A 857 -15.10 17.26 -19.27
C LYS A 857 -15.10 16.57 -20.63
N TRP A 858 -14.73 15.30 -20.67
CA TRP A 858 -14.75 14.45 -21.88
C TRP A 858 -16.16 14.14 -22.38
N SER A 859 -17.16 14.07 -21.50
CA SER A 859 -18.55 13.71 -21.86
C SER A 859 -19.35 14.89 -22.39
N LYS A 860 -20.11 14.70 -23.49
CA LYS A 860 -21.09 15.71 -23.95
C LYS A 860 -22.25 15.89 -22.96
N TYR A 861 -22.53 14.87 -22.15
CA TYR A 861 -23.54 14.91 -21.09
C TYR A 861 -22.95 15.55 -19.83
N ARG A 862 -23.42 16.75 -19.48
CA ARG A 862 -22.86 17.59 -18.39
C ARG A 862 -23.54 17.42 -17.03
N LYS A 863 -24.21 16.28 -16.81
CA LYS A 863 -24.86 15.92 -15.53
C LYS A 863 -24.28 14.59 -15.02
N VAL A 864 -24.55 14.28 -13.75
CA VAL A 864 -24.21 13.01 -13.10
C VAL A 864 -25.50 12.35 -12.56
N PRO A 865 -25.56 11.02 -12.44
CA PRO A 865 -24.49 10.05 -12.68
C PRO A 865 -24.20 9.79 -14.17
N ILE A 866 -22.98 9.37 -14.46
CA ILE A 866 -22.56 8.74 -15.73
C ILE A 866 -21.92 7.41 -15.36
N VAL A 867 -22.27 6.32 -16.05
CA VAL A 867 -21.59 5.02 -15.89
C VAL A 867 -20.88 4.68 -17.19
N MET A 868 -19.58 4.43 -17.10
CA MET A 868 -18.82 3.81 -18.18
C MET A 868 -18.82 2.30 -18.00
N VAL A 869 -19.16 1.56 -19.06
CA VAL A 869 -19.06 0.10 -19.12
C VAL A 869 -17.89 -0.26 -20.02
N ASP A 870 -16.96 -1.06 -19.48
CA ASP A 870 -15.71 -1.49 -20.12
C ASP A 870 -14.92 -0.32 -20.73
N GLU A 871 -14.97 0.85 -20.07
CA GLU A 871 -14.36 2.12 -20.51
C GLU A 871 -14.77 2.62 -21.92
N THR A 872 -15.69 1.93 -22.60
CA THR A 872 -16.04 2.17 -24.00
C THR A 872 -17.48 2.64 -24.19
N VAL A 873 -18.40 2.23 -23.31
CA VAL A 873 -19.84 2.54 -23.46
C VAL A 873 -20.29 3.48 -22.35
N GLN A 874 -20.77 4.65 -22.74
CA GLN A 874 -21.28 5.65 -21.80
C GLN A 874 -22.80 5.51 -21.60
N LEU A 875 -23.22 5.24 -20.36
CA LEU A 875 -24.61 5.27 -19.94
C LEU A 875 -24.90 6.58 -19.19
N ASN A 876 -25.94 7.29 -19.65
CA ASN A 876 -26.41 8.56 -19.09
C ASN A 876 -27.79 8.39 -18.46
N ASP A 877 -28.19 9.31 -17.58
CA ASP A 877 -29.43 9.26 -16.81
C ASP A 877 -29.52 8.07 -15.84
N SER A 878 -29.76 8.38 -14.56
CA SER A 878 -29.79 7.37 -13.49
C SER A 878 -30.81 6.24 -13.72
N SER A 879 -31.95 6.51 -14.35
CA SER A 879 -33.00 5.50 -14.58
C SER A 879 -32.69 4.64 -15.81
N ILE A 880 -32.02 5.20 -16.82
CA ILE A 880 -31.53 4.46 -17.99
C ILE A 880 -30.38 3.54 -17.61
N ILE A 881 -29.42 4.01 -16.81
CA ILE A 881 -28.33 3.18 -16.27
C ILE A 881 -28.92 1.93 -15.60
N ILE A 882 -29.88 2.13 -14.70
CA ILE A 882 -30.54 1.03 -13.97
C ILE A 882 -31.31 0.10 -14.90
N SER A 883 -32.14 0.64 -15.81
CA SER A 883 -32.93 -0.20 -16.75
C SER A 883 -32.04 -0.99 -17.69
N THR A 884 -30.98 -0.38 -18.22
CA THR A 884 -30.02 -1.01 -19.15
C THR A 884 -29.27 -2.14 -18.45
N LEU A 885 -28.70 -1.88 -17.27
CA LEU A 885 -27.98 -2.88 -16.50
C LEU A 885 -28.91 -3.99 -16.01
N LYS A 886 -30.14 -3.66 -15.58
CA LYS A 886 -31.10 -4.69 -15.19
C LYS A 886 -31.48 -5.60 -16.36
N THR A 887 -31.71 -5.04 -17.56
CA THR A 887 -31.91 -5.86 -18.77
C THR A 887 -30.70 -6.73 -19.04
N PHE A 888 -29.49 -6.20 -18.93
CA PHE A 888 -28.26 -6.96 -19.14
C PHE A 888 -28.11 -8.14 -18.17
N LEU A 889 -28.48 -7.97 -16.90
CA LEU A 889 -28.45 -9.04 -15.90
C LEU A 889 -29.46 -10.16 -16.16
N VAL A 890 -30.61 -9.84 -16.76
CA VAL A 890 -31.71 -10.79 -16.97
C VAL A 890 -31.61 -11.47 -18.34
N THR A 891 -31.36 -10.71 -19.40
CA THR A 891 -31.34 -11.21 -20.78
C THR A 891 -29.94 -11.70 -21.17
N ARG A 892 -29.71 -13.01 -21.06
CA ARG A 892 -28.43 -13.64 -21.45
C ARG A 892 -28.21 -13.55 -22.97
N GLY A 893 -27.05 -13.02 -23.39
CA GLY A 893 -26.62 -12.99 -24.79
C GLY A 893 -26.78 -11.67 -25.54
N ARG A 894 -27.22 -10.58 -24.89
CA ARG A 894 -27.17 -9.21 -25.45
C ARG A 894 -26.09 -8.37 -24.78
N THR A 895 -25.36 -7.60 -25.58
CA THR A 895 -24.35 -6.66 -25.07
C THR A 895 -24.99 -5.34 -24.65
N VAL A 896 -24.34 -4.60 -23.74
CA VAL A 896 -24.84 -3.28 -23.27
C VAL A 896 -25.10 -2.29 -24.42
N PRO A 897 -24.24 -2.16 -25.46
CA PRO A 897 -24.54 -1.32 -26.63
C PRO A 897 -25.85 -1.70 -27.35
N GLN A 898 -26.12 -3.00 -27.50
CA GLN A 898 -27.34 -3.47 -28.16
C GLN A 898 -28.59 -3.16 -27.34
N ILE A 899 -28.50 -3.24 -26.01
CA ILE A 899 -29.60 -2.91 -25.09
C ILE A 899 -29.86 -1.40 -25.11
N LEU A 900 -28.81 -0.57 -25.15
CA LEU A 900 -28.92 0.88 -25.14
C LEU A 900 -29.71 1.43 -26.36
N LEU A 901 -29.68 0.73 -27.51
CA LEU A 901 -30.49 1.07 -28.68
C LEU A 901 -32.00 1.06 -28.40
N CYS A 902 -32.45 0.33 -27.37
CA CYS A 902 -33.84 0.28 -26.96
C CYS A 902 -34.29 1.51 -26.14
N TYR A 903 -33.36 2.41 -25.79
CA TYR A 903 -33.59 3.63 -25.00
C TYR A 903 -33.15 4.89 -25.77
N PRO A 904 -33.77 5.23 -26.92
CA PRO A 904 -33.33 6.35 -27.73
C PRO A 904 -33.56 7.72 -27.05
N GLU A 905 -32.60 8.62 -27.28
CA GLU A 905 -32.67 10.02 -26.87
C GLU A 905 -33.68 10.80 -27.72
N MET A 906 -34.65 11.44 -27.08
CA MET A 906 -35.56 12.42 -27.67
C MET A 906 -35.18 13.82 -27.23
N LYS A 907 -34.92 14.70 -28.19
CA LYS A 907 -34.75 16.13 -27.94
C LYS A 907 -36.10 16.81 -28.07
N SER A 908 -36.60 17.38 -26.99
CA SER A 908 -37.78 18.23 -26.97
C SER A 908 -37.39 19.65 -26.53
N THR A 909 -38.18 20.63 -26.92
CA THR A 909 -38.00 22.01 -26.43
C THR A 909 -39.11 22.28 -25.43
N ASN A 910 -38.75 22.62 -24.20
CA ASN A 910 -39.76 22.92 -23.19
C ASN A 910 -40.47 24.26 -23.48
N ASP A 911 -41.54 24.55 -22.74
CA ASP A 911 -42.35 25.78 -22.86
C ASP A 911 -41.56 27.10 -22.68
N ARG A 912 -40.28 27.03 -22.31
CA ARG A 912 -39.36 28.16 -22.12
C ARG A 912 -38.29 28.24 -23.22
N GLY A 913 -38.42 27.48 -24.31
CA GLY A 913 -37.46 27.48 -25.41
C GLY A 913 -36.14 26.76 -25.12
N LYS A 914 -36.04 25.99 -24.03
CA LYS A 914 -34.83 25.25 -23.67
C LYS A 914 -34.93 23.81 -24.17
N GLU A 915 -33.91 23.36 -24.89
CA GLU A 915 -33.77 21.94 -25.26
C GLU A 915 -33.63 21.06 -24.01
N VAL A 916 -34.45 20.01 -23.94
CA VAL A 916 -34.48 18.98 -22.91
C VAL A 916 -34.32 17.64 -23.62
N ILE A 917 -33.43 16.81 -23.09
CA ILE A 917 -33.24 15.44 -23.56
C ILE A 917 -34.05 14.54 -22.64
N GLU A 918 -34.99 13.80 -23.20
CA GLU A 918 -35.76 12.76 -22.53
C GLU A 918 -35.47 11.42 -23.21
N TYR A 919 -35.50 10.33 -22.45
CA TYR A 919 -35.29 8.99 -22.97
C TYR A 919 -36.63 8.26 -23.02
N THR A 920 -37.01 7.73 -24.19
CA THR A 920 -38.18 6.84 -24.25
C THR A 920 -37.89 5.57 -23.47
N ASN A 921 -38.95 4.96 -22.93
CA ASN A 921 -38.87 3.70 -22.23
C ASN A 921 -37.98 3.72 -20.97
N LYS A 922 -37.66 4.88 -20.39
CA LYS A 922 -36.63 4.96 -19.34
C LYS A 922 -36.86 4.10 -18.10
N TYR A 923 -38.11 3.80 -17.80
CA TYR A 923 -38.51 2.93 -16.68
C TYR A 923 -38.84 1.49 -17.10
N TRP A 924 -38.74 1.16 -18.40
CA TRP A 924 -39.09 -0.14 -18.96
C TRP A 924 -37.83 -1.02 -19.08
N VAL A 925 -37.81 -2.16 -18.38
CA VAL A 925 -36.76 -3.18 -18.56
C VAL A 925 -37.10 -4.00 -19.80
N MET A 926 -36.20 -4.08 -20.79
CA MET A 926 -36.44 -4.81 -22.04
C MET A 926 -36.27 -6.31 -21.81
N LEU A 927 -37.35 -7.09 -21.87
CA LEU A 927 -37.39 -8.53 -21.56
C LEU A 927 -38.16 -9.29 -22.65
N SER A 928 -37.85 -10.57 -22.84
CA SER A 928 -38.69 -11.51 -23.61
C SER A 928 -39.94 -11.93 -22.82
N GLU A 929 -40.93 -12.55 -23.46
CA GLU A 929 -42.17 -12.99 -22.79
C GLU A 929 -41.89 -13.96 -21.63
N SER A 930 -40.92 -14.86 -21.79
CA SER A 930 -40.53 -15.80 -20.73
C SER A 930 -39.78 -15.13 -19.57
N GLU A 931 -38.91 -14.17 -19.87
CA GLU A 931 -38.17 -13.39 -18.87
C GLU A 931 -39.10 -12.47 -18.06
N GLU A 932 -40.11 -11.90 -18.73
CA GLU A 932 -41.13 -11.08 -18.09
C GLU A 932 -41.96 -11.89 -17.09
N GLN A 933 -42.37 -13.11 -17.44
CA GLN A 933 -43.10 -13.99 -16.52
C GLN A 933 -42.26 -14.38 -15.29
N GLN A 934 -40.94 -14.50 -15.46
CA GLN A 934 -40.02 -14.83 -14.37
C GLN A 934 -39.79 -13.64 -13.44
N LEU A 935 -39.55 -12.44 -13.99
CA LEU A 935 -39.23 -11.25 -13.20
C LEU A 935 -40.48 -10.57 -12.60
N TYR A 936 -41.61 -10.66 -13.30
CA TYR A 936 -42.89 -10.04 -12.93
C TYR A 936 -44.03 -11.08 -12.93
N PRO A 937 -44.03 -12.03 -11.97
CA PRO A 937 -45.01 -13.12 -11.94
C PRO A 937 -46.44 -12.63 -11.65
N GLU A 938 -46.58 -11.50 -10.95
CA GLU A 938 -47.89 -10.91 -10.64
C GLU A 938 -48.35 -9.96 -11.76
N LYS A 939 -49.63 -10.07 -12.12
CA LYS A 939 -50.28 -9.20 -13.11
C LYS A 939 -50.20 -7.73 -12.66
N ASP A 940 -49.79 -6.86 -13.57
CA ASP A 940 -49.58 -5.40 -13.36
C ASP A 940 -48.40 -5.00 -12.45
N SER A 941 -47.63 -5.93 -11.88
CA SER A 941 -46.45 -5.62 -11.04
C SER A 941 -45.37 -4.79 -11.76
N ARG A 942 -45.13 -5.08 -13.05
CA ARG A 942 -44.25 -4.28 -13.92
C ARG A 942 -44.72 -2.84 -14.06
N LYS A 943 -46.02 -2.61 -14.27
CA LYS A 943 -46.60 -1.27 -14.38
C LYS A 943 -46.53 -0.52 -13.05
N GLU A 944 -46.72 -1.23 -11.93
CA GLU A 944 -46.58 -0.67 -10.60
C GLU A 944 -45.14 -0.22 -10.32
N GLU A 945 -44.15 -1.06 -10.63
CA GLU A 945 -42.73 -0.69 -10.51
C GLU A 945 -42.42 0.57 -11.33
N MET A 946 -42.82 0.60 -12.61
CA MET A 946 -42.60 1.77 -13.47
C MET A 946 -43.22 3.05 -12.92
N LYS A 947 -44.47 2.98 -12.45
CA LYS A 947 -45.19 4.10 -11.85
C LYS A 947 -44.42 4.67 -10.66
N TRP A 948 -43.90 3.82 -9.79
CA TRP A 948 -43.19 4.25 -8.59
C TRP A 948 -41.76 4.72 -8.86
N ARG A 949 -41.07 4.15 -9.86
CA ARG A 949 -39.80 4.70 -10.35
C ARG A 949 -39.99 6.10 -10.93
N GLN A 950 -41.07 6.30 -11.67
CA GLN A 950 -41.42 7.62 -12.18
C GLN A 950 -41.74 8.61 -11.05
N TRP A 951 -42.58 8.19 -10.10
CA TRP A 951 -42.91 9.02 -8.93
C TRP A 951 -41.67 9.40 -8.10
N ALA A 952 -40.70 8.49 -7.98
CA ALA A 952 -39.45 8.76 -7.28
C ALA A 952 -38.66 9.92 -7.92
N ASP A 953 -38.54 9.91 -9.25
CA ASP A 953 -37.81 10.93 -10.03
C ASP A 953 -38.60 12.23 -10.23
N ASP A 954 -39.92 12.16 -10.37
CA ASP A 954 -40.78 13.30 -10.73
C ASP A 954 -41.38 14.01 -9.49
N TRP A 955 -41.38 13.35 -8.32
CA TRP A 955 -41.95 13.90 -7.08
C TRP A 955 -41.02 13.79 -5.88
N LEU A 956 -40.61 12.59 -5.48
CA LEU A 956 -39.89 12.37 -4.22
C LEU A 956 -38.57 13.15 -4.14
N VAL A 957 -37.78 13.13 -5.23
CA VAL A 957 -36.49 13.83 -5.29
C VAL A 957 -36.62 15.34 -5.06
N HIS A 958 -37.75 15.93 -5.46
CA HIS A 958 -38.01 17.37 -5.31
C HIS A 958 -38.31 17.78 -3.87
N LEU A 959 -38.54 16.81 -2.98
CA LEU A 959 -38.74 17.06 -1.55
C LEU A 959 -37.41 17.16 -0.79
N ILE A 960 -36.32 16.60 -1.31
CA ILE A 960 -35.02 16.55 -0.62
C ILE A 960 -34.47 17.96 -0.36
N SER A 961 -34.22 18.75 -1.41
CA SER A 961 -33.59 20.07 -1.28
C SER A 961 -34.38 21.03 -0.37
N PRO A 962 -35.72 21.17 -0.50
CA PRO A 962 -36.51 21.98 0.43
C PRO A 962 -36.41 21.52 1.89
N ASN A 963 -36.22 20.22 2.14
CA ASN A 963 -36.13 19.65 3.48
C ASN A 963 -34.73 19.76 4.10
N VAL A 964 -33.66 19.48 3.35
CA VAL A 964 -32.28 19.54 3.89
C VAL A 964 -31.77 20.97 4.00
N TYR A 965 -32.30 21.90 3.21
CA TYR A 965 -31.95 23.33 3.25
C TYR A 965 -33.09 24.20 3.82
N ARG A 966 -33.92 23.64 4.73
CA ARG A 966 -35.14 24.28 5.25
C ARG A 966 -34.84 25.50 6.13
N THR A 967 -33.83 25.39 6.98
CA THR A 967 -33.33 26.43 7.89
C THR A 967 -31.86 26.73 7.59
N PRO A 968 -31.32 27.89 8.01
CA PRO A 968 -29.90 28.19 7.81
C PRO A 968 -28.97 27.15 8.44
N THR A 969 -29.33 26.64 9.62
CA THR A 969 -28.58 25.59 10.33
C THR A 969 -28.58 24.28 9.56
N GLU A 970 -29.76 23.79 9.16
CA GLU A 970 -29.85 22.57 8.33
C GLU A 970 -29.11 22.74 7.00
N SER A 971 -29.15 23.94 6.43
CA SER A 971 -28.45 24.23 5.18
C SER A 971 -26.93 24.18 5.33
N LEU A 972 -26.41 24.71 6.42
CA LEU A 972 -24.98 24.65 6.74
C LEU A 972 -24.54 23.22 7.03
N SER A 973 -25.31 22.45 7.82
CA SER A 973 -25.03 21.03 8.08
C SER A 973 -25.03 20.19 6.80
N SER A 974 -25.98 20.45 5.90
CA SER A 974 -26.06 19.76 4.60
C SER A 974 -24.86 20.08 3.71
N PHE A 975 -24.39 21.32 3.70
CA PHE A 975 -23.20 21.71 2.94
C PHE A 975 -21.89 21.24 3.57
N ASP A 976 -21.83 21.17 4.90
CA ASP A 976 -20.71 20.53 5.60
C ASP A 976 -20.59 19.05 5.19
N TYR A 977 -21.72 18.34 5.18
CA TYR A 977 -21.80 16.97 4.67
C TYR A 977 -21.38 16.87 3.20
N ILE A 978 -21.91 17.74 2.31
CA ILE A 978 -21.56 17.74 0.88
C ILE A 978 -20.06 18.00 0.65
N VAL A 979 -19.46 18.93 1.40
CA VAL A 979 -18.03 19.26 1.26
C VAL A 979 -17.15 18.16 1.82
N ARG A 980 -17.55 17.52 2.93
CA ARG A 980 -16.79 16.41 3.55
C ARG A 980 -16.83 15.15 2.69
N GLU A 981 -17.99 14.83 2.12
CA GLU A 981 -18.23 13.59 1.38
C GLU A 981 -17.97 13.73 -0.13
N GLY A 982 -17.84 14.95 -0.65
CA GLY A 982 -17.59 15.25 -2.05
C GLY A 982 -16.16 15.71 -2.34
N LYS A 983 -15.81 15.88 -3.61
CA LYS A 983 -14.47 16.29 -4.04
C LYS A 983 -14.35 17.82 -4.15
N PHE A 984 -13.86 18.47 -3.11
CA PHE A 984 -13.57 19.91 -3.08
C PHE A 984 -12.10 20.19 -2.73
N GLY A 985 -11.48 21.20 -3.34
CA GLY A 985 -10.21 21.73 -2.85
C GLY A 985 -10.37 22.46 -1.51
N THR A 986 -9.31 22.68 -0.73
CA THR A 986 -9.42 23.26 0.63
C THR A 986 -10.06 24.65 0.66
N LEU A 987 -9.65 25.55 -0.25
CA LEU A 987 -10.24 26.89 -0.37
C LEU A 987 -11.65 26.83 -0.95
N GLU A 988 -11.83 26.03 -1.99
CA GLU A 988 -13.11 25.82 -2.66
C GLU A 988 -14.17 25.27 -1.69
N GLY A 989 -13.80 24.28 -0.87
CA GLY A 989 -14.66 23.65 0.14
C GLY A 989 -15.07 24.63 1.24
N PHE A 990 -14.16 25.51 1.68
CA PHE A 990 -14.50 26.59 2.61
C PHE A 990 -15.58 27.51 2.01
N PHE A 991 -15.40 27.98 0.78
CA PHE A 991 -16.39 28.83 0.12
C PHE A 991 -17.69 28.08 -0.17
N ALA A 992 -17.62 26.85 -0.67
CA ALA A 992 -18.78 26.00 -0.94
C ALA A 992 -19.60 25.78 0.33
N LYS A 993 -18.96 25.53 1.48
CA LYS A 993 -19.65 25.31 2.75
C LYS A 993 -20.50 26.52 3.16
N TYR A 994 -19.91 27.72 3.22
CA TYR A 994 -20.62 28.89 3.74
C TYR A 994 -21.48 29.60 2.67
N VAL A 995 -20.90 29.84 1.49
CA VAL A 995 -21.61 30.54 0.39
C VAL A 995 -22.63 29.63 -0.26
N GLY A 996 -22.28 28.35 -0.46
CA GLY A 996 -23.20 27.35 -1.01
C GLY A 996 -24.40 27.09 -0.09
N ALA A 997 -24.18 26.97 1.23
CA ALA A 997 -25.27 26.86 2.21
C ALA A 997 -26.23 28.04 2.15
N LEU A 998 -25.71 29.27 2.08
CA LEU A 998 -26.55 30.46 1.97
C LEU A 998 -27.33 30.48 0.65
N ALA A 999 -26.65 30.19 -0.46
CA ALA A 999 -27.28 30.14 -1.79
C ALA A 999 -28.39 29.09 -1.86
N MET A 1000 -28.13 27.88 -1.36
CA MET A 1000 -29.10 26.79 -1.38
C MET A 1000 -30.24 26.98 -0.40
N PHE A 1001 -30.04 27.64 0.74
CA PHE A 1001 -31.14 28.09 1.60
C PHE A 1001 -32.10 29.02 0.86
N VAL A 1002 -31.59 29.95 0.05
CA VAL A 1002 -32.45 30.84 -0.76
C VAL A 1002 -33.09 30.09 -1.94
N ILE A 1003 -32.34 29.25 -2.65
CA ILE A 1003 -32.83 28.44 -3.76
C ILE A 1003 -33.90 27.45 -3.28
N SER A 1004 -33.76 26.84 -2.10
CA SER A 1004 -34.72 25.90 -1.54
C SER A 1004 -36.10 26.55 -1.31
N LYS A 1005 -36.14 27.84 -0.90
CA LYS A 1005 -37.40 28.61 -0.80
C LYS A 1005 -38.04 28.90 -2.17
N ARG A 1006 -37.25 28.98 -3.24
CA ARG A 1006 -37.75 29.08 -4.62
C ARG A 1006 -38.25 27.73 -5.13
N LEU A 1007 -37.55 26.64 -4.81
CA LEU A 1007 -37.96 25.28 -5.14
C LEU A 1007 -39.26 24.90 -4.42
N LYS A 1008 -39.39 25.23 -3.13
CA LYS A 1008 -40.64 25.10 -2.36
C LYS A 1008 -41.83 25.70 -3.11
N ARG A 1009 -41.68 26.95 -3.58
CA ARG A 1009 -42.72 27.65 -4.36
C ARG A 1009 -42.94 27.03 -5.74
N ARG A 1010 -41.88 26.62 -6.44
CA ARG A 1010 -41.97 26.04 -7.79
C ARG A 1010 -42.69 24.69 -7.79
N HIS A 1011 -42.48 23.88 -6.76
CA HIS A 1011 -43.06 22.54 -6.63
C HIS A 1011 -44.35 22.54 -5.78
N ASN A 1012 -44.93 23.72 -5.50
CA ASN A 1012 -46.18 23.88 -4.74
C ASN A 1012 -46.20 23.12 -3.40
N LEU A 1013 -45.08 23.18 -2.66
CA LEU A 1013 -44.95 22.53 -1.35
C LEU A 1013 -45.62 23.35 -0.24
N GLN A 1014 -46.11 22.66 0.78
CA GLN A 1014 -46.72 23.23 1.99
C GLN A 1014 -45.75 24.12 2.76
N ASP A 1015 -46.30 24.90 3.69
CA ASP A 1015 -45.49 25.83 4.44
C ASP A 1015 -44.42 25.16 5.29
N ASP A 1016 -44.84 24.10 5.99
CA ASP A 1016 -43.94 23.12 6.57
C ASP A 1016 -43.65 22.00 5.57
N VAL A 1017 -42.51 22.13 4.88
CA VAL A 1017 -42.02 21.17 3.88
C VAL A 1017 -41.76 19.76 4.43
N ARG A 1018 -41.69 19.61 5.77
CA ARG A 1018 -41.62 18.28 6.43
C ARG A 1018 -42.91 17.51 6.25
N GLN A 1019 -44.07 18.17 6.27
CA GLN A 1019 -45.35 17.50 6.07
C GLN A 1019 -45.46 16.88 4.67
N ASP A 1020 -44.92 17.53 3.64
CA ASP A 1020 -44.88 16.96 2.29
C ASP A 1020 -43.98 15.73 2.23
N LEU A 1021 -42.82 15.77 2.91
CA LEU A 1021 -41.93 14.61 3.03
C LEU A 1021 -42.62 13.45 3.75
N TYR A 1022 -43.24 13.71 4.90
CA TYR A 1022 -43.93 12.68 5.68
C TYR A 1022 -45.09 12.09 4.90
N LYS A 1023 -45.87 12.93 4.20
CA LYS A 1023 -46.96 12.48 3.35
C LYS A 1023 -46.44 11.59 2.23
N ALA A 1024 -45.42 12.02 1.48
CA ALA A 1024 -44.85 11.25 0.38
C ALA A 1024 -44.30 9.88 0.85
N VAL A 1025 -43.60 9.87 1.98
CA VAL A 1025 -43.03 8.65 2.57
C VAL A 1025 -44.12 7.71 3.11
N ASN A 1026 -45.17 8.25 3.73
CA ASN A 1026 -46.32 7.43 4.16
C ASN A 1026 -47.17 6.93 2.97
N ASP A 1027 -47.30 7.71 1.89
CA ASP A 1027 -47.94 7.29 0.64
C ASP A 1027 -47.18 6.10 0.04
N TRP A 1028 -45.84 6.15 0.03
CA TRP A 1028 -44.98 5.03 -0.38
C TRP A 1028 -45.18 3.76 0.49
N VAL A 1029 -45.10 3.90 1.82
CA VAL A 1029 -45.32 2.77 2.75
C VAL A 1029 -46.73 2.19 2.60
N SER A 1030 -47.73 3.04 2.38
CA SER A 1030 -49.11 2.62 2.15
C SER A 1030 -49.26 1.86 0.82
N ALA A 1031 -48.51 2.24 -0.20
CA ALA A 1031 -48.50 1.57 -1.50
C ALA A 1031 -47.85 0.18 -1.46
N ILE A 1032 -46.80 0.00 -0.65
CA ILE A 1032 -46.26 -1.35 -0.35
C ILE A 1032 -47.34 -2.19 0.34
N GLY A 1033 -48.09 -1.59 1.27
CA GLY A 1033 -49.14 -2.27 2.01
C GLY A 1033 -48.60 -3.21 3.09
N LYS A 1034 -49.48 -3.99 3.71
CA LYS A 1034 -49.14 -4.84 4.87
C LYS A 1034 -48.79 -6.30 4.52
N LYS A 1035 -49.03 -6.72 3.28
CA LYS A 1035 -48.94 -8.13 2.86
C LYS A 1035 -47.58 -8.52 2.26
N ARG A 1036 -46.78 -7.54 1.85
CA ARG A 1036 -45.45 -7.72 1.22
C ARG A 1036 -44.37 -6.98 1.99
N LYS A 1037 -43.14 -7.48 1.97
CA LYS A 1037 -41.99 -6.88 2.68
C LYS A 1037 -41.47 -5.64 1.94
N PHE A 1038 -41.53 -5.68 0.62
CA PHE A 1038 -41.07 -4.65 -0.32
C PHE A 1038 -42.15 -4.44 -1.40
N MET A 1039 -42.05 -3.38 -2.20
CA MET A 1039 -42.90 -3.22 -3.39
C MET A 1039 -42.76 -4.43 -4.33
N GLY A 1040 -41.54 -4.98 -4.46
CA GLY A 1040 -41.24 -6.20 -5.20
C GLY A 1040 -41.75 -7.52 -4.60
N GLY A 1041 -42.46 -7.49 -3.47
CA GLY A 1041 -42.94 -8.70 -2.79
C GLY A 1041 -42.01 -9.12 -1.64
N GLU A 1042 -41.39 -10.28 -1.77
CA GLU A 1042 -40.42 -10.81 -0.80
C GLU A 1042 -39.02 -10.21 -0.95
N GLN A 1043 -38.66 -9.79 -2.17
CA GLN A 1043 -37.39 -9.12 -2.49
C GLN A 1043 -37.67 -7.69 -3.01
N PRO A 1044 -36.72 -6.75 -2.82
CA PRO A 1044 -36.79 -5.41 -3.43
C PRO A 1044 -36.86 -5.45 -4.97
N ASN A 1045 -37.72 -4.63 -5.56
CA ASN A 1045 -37.69 -4.37 -7.00
C ASN A 1045 -37.05 -3.00 -7.32
N LEU A 1046 -37.02 -2.60 -8.60
CA LEU A 1046 -36.36 -1.34 -8.99
C LEU A 1046 -37.06 -0.09 -8.42
N ALA A 1047 -38.34 -0.17 -8.04
CA ALA A 1047 -39.02 0.93 -7.36
C ALA A 1047 -38.57 1.05 -5.90
N ASP A 1048 -38.40 -0.06 -5.19
CA ASP A 1048 -37.84 -0.07 -3.84
C ASP A 1048 -36.43 0.54 -3.82
N LEU A 1049 -35.56 0.09 -4.74
CA LEU A 1049 -34.19 0.60 -4.88
C LEU A 1049 -34.20 2.10 -5.24
N ALA A 1050 -35.13 2.54 -6.09
CA ALA A 1050 -35.26 3.94 -6.46
C ALA A 1050 -35.61 4.83 -5.27
N VAL A 1051 -36.63 4.46 -4.50
CA VAL A 1051 -37.09 5.23 -3.34
C VAL A 1051 -36.05 5.21 -2.23
N PHE A 1052 -35.46 4.05 -1.95
CA PHE A 1052 -34.42 3.92 -0.92
C PHE A 1052 -33.21 4.78 -1.26
N GLY A 1053 -32.70 4.70 -2.49
CA GLY A 1053 -31.55 5.48 -2.92
C GLY A 1053 -31.75 6.99 -2.81
N ILE A 1054 -32.97 7.49 -3.06
CA ILE A 1054 -33.31 8.91 -2.90
C ILE A 1054 -33.37 9.30 -1.41
N LEU A 1055 -34.00 8.51 -0.55
CA LEU A 1055 -34.12 8.84 0.87
C LEU A 1055 -32.77 8.77 1.61
N ARG A 1056 -31.90 7.83 1.20
CA ARG A 1056 -30.57 7.60 1.79
C ARG A 1056 -29.67 8.83 1.77
N VAL A 1057 -29.86 9.76 0.83
CA VAL A 1057 -29.01 10.96 0.77
C VAL A 1057 -29.21 11.93 1.94
N MET A 1058 -30.28 11.75 2.71
CA MET A 1058 -30.53 12.56 3.90
C MET A 1058 -29.90 11.96 5.17
N GLU A 1059 -29.33 10.75 5.13
CA GLU A 1059 -28.71 10.12 6.30
C GLU A 1059 -27.67 11.03 6.95
N GLY A 1060 -27.70 11.11 8.28
CA GLY A 1060 -26.86 12.02 9.06
C GLY A 1060 -27.34 13.48 9.11
N LEU A 1061 -28.47 13.80 8.45
CA LEU A 1061 -29.11 15.12 8.52
C LEU A 1061 -30.41 15.05 9.32
N GLN A 1062 -30.78 16.16 9.96
CA GLN A 1062 -32.00 16.27 10.76
C GLN A 1062 -33.26 15.83 10.01
N SER A 1063 -33.34 16.08 8.70
CA SER A 1063 -34.47 15.67 7.87
C SER A 1063 -34.70 14.17 7.80
N PHE A 1064 -33.64 13.38 7.93
CA PHE A 1064 -33.75 11.92 7.98
C PHE A 1064 -34.29 11.45 9.33
N ASP A 1065 -33.75 11.99 10.43
CA ASP A 1065 -34.22 11.66 11.78
C ASP A 1065 -35.71 12.00 11.94
N ASP A 1066 -36.08 13.21 11.52
CA ASP A 1066 -37.46 13.71 11.47
C ASP A 1066 -38.37 12.76 10.67
N MET A 1067 -37.94 12.30 9.48
CA MET A 1067 -38.67 11.35 8.64
C MET A 1067 -38.82 9.98 9.33
N MET A 1068 -37.76 9.48 9.95
CA MET A 1068 -37.75 8.17 10.62
C MET A 1068 -38.63 8.14 11.87
N GLU A 1069 -38.76 9.26 12.57
CA GLU A 1069 -39.59 9.41 13.76
C GLU A 1069 -41.08 9.63 13.42
N ASN A 1070 -41.37 10.42 12.38
CA ASN A 1070 -42.74 10.88 12.08
C ASN A 1070 -43.44 10.09 10.96
N THR A 1071 -42.83 9.02 10.45
CA THR A 1071 -43.42 8.15 9.42
C THR A 1071 -43.31 6.67 9.78
N LYS A 1072 -44.05 5.81 9.07
CA LYS A 1072 -44.00 4.35 9.27
C LYS A 1072 -42.90 3.65 8.46
N VAL A 1073 -41.96 4.41 7.90
CA VAL A 1073 -40.96 3.91 6.93
C VAL A 1073 -39.87 3.07 7.57
N LYS A 1074 -39.58 3.28 8.85
CA LYS A 1074 -38.44 2.70 9.58
C LYS A 1074 -38.21 1.21 9.30
N HIS A 1075 -39.28 0.40 9.35
CA HIS A 1075 -39.14 -1.04 9.15
C HIS A 1075 -38.83 -1.42 7.70
N TRP A 1076 -39.40 -0.74 6.71
CA TRP A 1076 -39.06 -0.98 5.31
C TRP A 1076 -37.64 -0.48 5.01
N TYR A 1077 -37.25 0.68 5.54
CA TYR A 1077 -35.94 1.27 5.34
C TYR A 1077 -34.80 0.35 5.83
N TRP A 1078 -34.88 -0.15 7.06
CA TRP A 1078 -33.85 -1.04 7.60
C TRP A 1078 -33.84 -2.43 6.94
N ARG A 1079 -34.98 -2.89 6.41
CA ARG A 1079 -35.00 -4.10 5.57
C ARG A 1079 -34.28 -3.87 4.24
N MET A 1080 -34.48 -2.71 3.61
CA MET A 1080 -33.78 -2.33 2.39
C MET A 1080 -32.27 -2.24 2.62
N GLU A 1081 -31.84 -1.54 3.69
CA GLU A 1081 -30.43 -1.41 4.02
C GLU A 1081 -29.77 -2.78 4.20
N ARG A 1082 -30.42 -3.68 4.94
CA ARG A 1082 -29.94 -5.06 5.12
C ARG A 1082 -29.87 -5.83 3.80
N ALA A 1083 -30.89 -5.73 2.96
CA ALA A 1083 -30.92 -6.42 1.67
C ALA A 1083 -29.80 -5.94 0.73
N ILE A 1084 -29.43 -4.66 0.83
CA ILE A 1084 -28.31 -4.08 0.07
C ILE A 1084 -26.96 -4.54 0.65
N GLN A 1085 -26.80 -4.55 1.98
CA GLN A 1085 -25.57 -5.01 2.64
C GLN A 1085 -25.26 -6.49 2.40
N HIS A 1086 -26.29 -7.32 2.20
CA HIS A 1086 -26.13 -8.74 1.89
C HIS A 1086 -26.09 -9.06 0.39
N HIS A 1087 -26.19 -8.04 -0.48
CA HIS A 1087 -26.26 -8.23 -1.93
C HIS A 1087 -27.37 -9.21 -2.34
N ASP A 1088 -28.55 -9.14 -1.72
CA ASP A 1088 -29.66 -10.10 -1.91
C ASP A 1088 -30.13 -10.22 -3.38
N GLY A 1089 -29.77 -9.27 -4.24
CA GLY A 1089 -30.02 -9.28 -5.68
C GLY A 1089 -28.99 -10.05 -6.52
N GLN A 1090 -27.98 -10.66 -5.91
CA GLN A 1090 -26.95 -11.49 -6.54
C GLN A 1090 -27.47 -12.93 -6.72
N ASN A 1091 -28.26 -13.18 -7.79
CA ASN A 1091 -28.71 -14.51 -8.20
C ASN A 1091 -28.63 -14.69 -9.71
#